data_AF-I0TBF6-F1
#
_entry.id   AF-I0TBF6-F1
#
_cell.length_a   1.000
_cell.length_b   1.000
_cell.length_c   1.000
_cell.angle_alpha   90.00
_cell.angle_beta   90.00
_cell.angle_gamma   90.00
#
_symmetry.space_group_name_H-M   'P 1'
#
loop_
_entity.id
_entity.type
_entity.pdbx_description
1 polymer ?
#
loop_
_entity_poly.entity_id
_entity_poly.type
_entity_poly.pdbx_seq_one_letter_code
_entity_poly.pdbx_strand_id
1 'polypeptide(L)'
;MGSKKSQDIIKFKRQMKKLLYSCIAFCTLIFASCADKDVSETNATNNDGPGVKVSMAMEGEMQSDAVVHPTSRAIGYEVKDNGGFPTAKGLYNGVGASAHELTTGTKVPVILIFKSDNASQPVTKVKTMWTYTQGGKLTLKSSETFEMKSGTNLSQGTWYVCGILGGELDNTNSNVKFDGFVGDYTPTTSGSKTTFGAEIPYVFGWRKLETNQAKKTIKANVPVRFKQFGSIVRLKVTNNTGFGFKYDGVRIITSNILVGQFDLSSFDNVATSDLADTQDGVLNDATSNDYKKVFKAFNFTQRAITDAKITSLASTNKFSIHNDLSYYDYKFNDFVSLANGGSDKGYVYVWMAPKQQTINIYSSQEGVGNPVETKQISKTQFMLMAIPTETSAGNKVVPTSINMIPAYGTRADYVSGRNYPAKGSVVYNFPPLSYIAKHDNFGTDAELSSDANQDVAHTQRYSYSEIETNVNNPSKVPAGYMFAHHEYWRSILPQFYGFSGFRNNGNTYNCSMGIVSPARLPGWNGTKLVFQSYSKGVRDSQGNLIAYMIGLSKQPSYISNTGEGQAYQGYAKNPLTRASSGVFESAPWIDKNDYRYVMRWEDKNGNAILKQRYLGPRFVLDMDDIANEDFWAKPITGTYPNDVERIVPYAGIYDVASTKDPSKPASSNEGQTWWYFNANTIGKCAQYWTPDDAPAGGRYATQAPGGGAMQDNAHKAPKLSVTFRYSVVADDISGFFNCYLYTRTPLDQDHKKSYVNDSRFVEGLIMKAPIRLWKTIPYAD
;
A
#
# COMPACT_ATOMS: atom_id res chain seq x y z
N MET A 1 -101.39 -3.11 -44.64
CA MET A 1 -100.17 -2.67 -43.93
C MET A 1 -100.21 -3.21 -42.50
N GLY A 2 -99.07 -3.50 -41.83
CA GLY A 2 -99.11 -3.87 -40.40
C GLY A 2 -97.88 -4.57 -39.80
N SER A 3 -97.19 -5.45 -40.54
CA SER A 3 -96.25 -6.41 -39.91
C SER A 3 -94.83 -5.90 -39.60
N LYS A 4 -94.37 -4.81 -40.24
CA LYS A 4 -92.97 -4.34 -40.11
C LYS A 4 -92.61 -3.63 -38.79
N LYS A 5 -93.57 -3.30 -37.90
CA LYS A 5 -93.31 -2.64 -36.60
C LYS A 5 -92.92 -3.58 -35.45
N SER A 6 -92.99 -4.90 -35.63
CA SER A 6 -92.84 -5.86 -34.52
C SER A 6 -91.37 -6.17 -34.15
N GLN A 7 -90.48 -6.33 -35.13
CA GLN A 7 -89.13 -6.85 -34.87
C GLN A 7 -88.17 -5.84 -34.22
N ASP A 8 -88.26 -4.54 -34.54
CA ASP A 8 -87.34 -3.53 -33.99
C ASP A 8 -87.54 -3.29 -32.48
N ILE A 9 -88.79 -3.37 -32.01
CA ILE A 9 -89.15 -3.25 -30.58
C ILE A 9 -88.50 -4.39 -29.75
N ILE A 10 -88.34 -5.57 -30.34
CA ILE A 10 -87.72 -6.74 -29.70
C ILE A 10 -86.20 -6.57 -29.61
N LYS A 11 -85.54 -5.99 -30.62
CA LYS A 11 -84.11 -5.62 -30.55
C LYS A 11 -83.85 -4.59 -29.45
N PHE A 12 -84.63 -3.51 -29.42
CA PHE A 12 -84.43 -2.39 -28.49
C PHE A 12 -84.54 -2.83 -27.02
N LYS A 13 -85.55 -3.65 -26.69
CA LYS A 13 -85.72 -4.23 -25.33
C LYS A 13 -84.59 -5.19 -24.92
N ARG A 14 -83.82 -5.76 -25.85
CA ARG A 14 -82.71 -6.68 -25.55
C ARG A 14 -81.38 -5.97 -25.27
N GLN A 15 -81.17 -4.76 -25.79
CA GLN A 15 -80.00 -3.94 -25.45
C GLN A 15 -80.14 -3.25 -24.08
N MET A 16 -81.29 -2.62 -23.77
CA MET A 16 -81.48 -1.94 -22.48
C MET A 16 -81.28 -2.86 -21.26
N LYS A 17 -81.69 -4.14 -21.35
CA LYS A 17 -81.46 -5.11 -20.25
C LYS A 17 -79.97 -5.37 -19.98
N LYS A 18 -79.10 -5.38 -21.00
CA LYS A 18 -77.64 -5.53 -20.77
C LYS A 18 -77.03 -4.30 -20.10
N LEU A 19 -77.51 -3.10 -20.44
CA LEU A 19 -77.04 -1.86 -19.82
C LEU A 19 -77.42 -1.82 -18.33
N LEU A 20 -78.65 -2.18 -17.99
CA LEU A 20 -79.15 -2.11 -16.61
C LEU A 20 -78.44 -3.09 -15.66
N TYR A 21 -78.20 -4.33 -16.09
CA TYR A 21 -77.44 -5.30 -15.30
C TYR A 21 -75.97 -4.88 -15.09
N SER A 22 -75.36 -4.16 -16.05
CA SER A 22 -74.00 -3.64 -15.90
C SER A 22 -73.89 -2.55 -14.83
N CYS A 23 -74.92 -1.71 -14.67
CA CYS A 23 -74.90 -0.63 -13.68
C CYS A 23 -75.17 -1.15 -12.25
N ILE A 24 -76.09 -2.11 -12.08
CA ILE A 24 -76.43 -2.63 -10.75
C ILE A 24 -75.25 -3.37 -10.12
N ALA A 25 -74.50 -4.15 -10.91
CA ALA A 25 -73.30 -4.86 -10.43
C ALA A 25 -72.15 -3.92 -10.02
N PHE A 26 -72.07 -2.70 -10.58
CA PHE A 26 -71.03 -1.74 -10.25
C PHE A 26 -71.34 -0.95 -8.96
N CYS A 27 -72.62 -0.71 -8.66
CA CYS A 27 -73.03 0.00 -7.44
C CYS A 27 -73.01 -0.89 -6.18
N THR A 28 -73.30 -2.19 -6.29
CA THR A 28 -73.30 -3.12 -5.14
C THR A 28 -71.91 -3.44 -4.56
N LEU A 29 -70.83 -3.04 -5.25
CA LEU A 29 -69.44 -3.18 -4.79
C LEU A 29 -68.90 -1.95 -4.03
N ILE A 30 -69.70 -0.88 -3.87
CA ILE A 30 -69.22 0.41 -3.35
C ILE A 30 -69.95 0.85 -2.06
N PHE A 31 -71.16 0.37 -1.78
CA PHE A 31 -71.95 0.80 -0.60
C PHE A 31 -72.58 -0.33 0.24
N ALA A 32 -71.81 -1.38 0.51
CA ALA A 32 -71.97 -2.25 1.69
C ALA A 32 -70.60 -2.90 2.00
N SER A 33 -70.13 -2.99 3.24
CA SER A 33 -70.76 -2.72 4.54
C SER A 33 -69.87 -1.88 5.49
N CYS A 34 -70.52 -1.12 6.36
CA CYS A 34 -70.02 -0.80 7.70
C CYS A 34 -71.01 -1.40 8.69
N ALA A 35 -70.59 -2.40 9.46
CA ALA A 35 -71.25 -2.88 10.68
C ALA A 35 -70.32 -3.89 11.38
N ASP A 36 -70.25 -3.81 12.70
CA ASP A 36 -69.22 -4.44 13.53
C ASP A 36 -69.32 -5.96 13.65
N LYS A 37 -68.18 -6.57 13.98
CA LYS A 37 -68.12 -7.63 14.99
C LYS A 37 -66.86 -7.48 15.84
N ASP A 38 -67.04 -7.13 17.10
CA ASP A 38 -66.05 -7.46 18.12
C ASP A 38 -65.93 -8.98 18.23
N VAL A 39 -64.71 -9.48 18.11
CA VAL A 39 -64.31 -10.81 18.59
C VAL A 39 -62.96 -10.64 19.28
N SER A 40 -62.98 -10.66 20.60
CA SER A 40 -61.78 -10.70 21.44
C SER A 40 -61.17 -12.10 21.40
N GLU A 41 -59.84 -12.19 21.23
CA GLU A 41 -58.89 -13.24 21.67
C GLU A 41 -57.64 -13.17 20.75
N THR A 42 -56.41 -13.46 21.19
CA THR A 42 -55.85 -13.77 22.53
C THR A 42 -54.45 -13.13 22.64
N ASN A 43 -53.88 -13.03 23.84
CA ASN A 43 -52.49 -12.61 24.01
C ASN A 43 -51.51 -13.66 23.43
N ALA A 44 -50.80 -13.30 22.36
CA ALA A 44 -49.64 -14.04 21.86
C ALA A 44 -48.44 -13.08 21.74
N THR A 45 -47.38 -13.33 22.51
CA THR A 45 -46.22 -12.43 22.59
C THR A 45 -45.28 -12.59 21.39
N ASN A 46 -45.33 -11.64 20.45
CA ASN A 46 -44.22 -11.25 19.57
C ASN A 46 -44.51 -9.85 18.97
N ASN A 47 -43.73 -8.83 19.34
CA ASN A 47 -43.99 -7.43 19.02
C ASN A 47 -43.45 -7.01 17.63
N ASP A 48 -43.88 -7.69 16.57
CA ASP A 48 -43.58 -7.33 15.17
C ASP A 48 -44.87 -7.22 14.32
N GLY A 49 -45.67 -6.19 14.62
CA GLY A 49 -46.79 -5.81 13.74
C GLY A 49 -46.28 -5.24 12.40
N PRO A 50 -47.04 -5.36 11.30
CA PRO A 50 -46.61 -4.85 9.99
C PRO A 50 -46.41 -3.33 9.99
N GLY A 51 -45.46 -2.88 9.15
CA GLY A 51 -45.04 -1.49 9.08
C GLY A 51 -46.12 -0.52 8.57
N VAL A 52 -45.98 0.77 8.88
CA VAL A 52 -46.86 1.79 8.26
C VAL A 52 -46.46 1.94 6.80
N LYS A 53 -47.25 1.35 5.90
CA LYS A 53 -47.12 1.56 4.46
C LYS A 53 -47.44 3.00 4.10
N VAL A 54 -46.47 3.69 3.49
CA VAL A 54 -46.54 5.12 3.11
C VAL A 54 -46.36 5.32 1.62
N SER A 55 -46.89 6.44 1.12
CA SER A 55 -46.61 7.00 -0.19
C SER A 55 -45.68 8.22 -0.05
N MET A 56 -44.78 8.44 -1.01
CA MET A 56 -43.80 9.52 -0.92
C MET A 56 -43.58 10.28 -2.23
N ALA A 57 -43.57 11.61 -2.15
CA ALA A 57 -43.13 12.49 -3.23
C ALA A 57 -41.81 13.17 -2.86
N MET A 58 -40.79 13.06 -3.71
CA MET A 58 -39.49 13.72 -3.54
C MET A 58 -38.80 13.94 -4.88
N GLU A 59 -38.15 15.09 -5.03
CA GLU A 59 -37.24 15.37 -6.13
C GLU A 59 -35.80 15.46 -5.62
N GLY A 60 -34.84 15.20 -6.49
CA GLY A 60 -33.43 15.38 -6.21
C GLY A 60 -32.64 15.59 -7.49
N GLU A 61 -31.49 16.23 -7.41
CA GLU A 61 -30.62 16.45 -8.56
C GLU A 61 -29.20 16.02 -8.24
N MET A 62 -28.58 15.24 -9.12
CA MET A 62 -27.12 15.27 -9.25
C MET A 62 -26.77 16.61 -9.89
N GLN A 63 -25.88 17.38 -9.26
CA GLN A 63 -25.18 18.45 -9.97
C GLN A 63 -24.05 17.78 -10.79
N SER A 64 -23.90 18.01 -12.10
CA SER A 64 -24.44 19.10 -12.95
C SER A 64 -25.30 18.63 -14.13
N ASP A 65 -26.24 19.47 -14.58
CA ASP A 65 -26.90 19.49 -15.90
C ASP A 65 -27.71 18.26 -16.39
N ALA A 66 -28.53 17.73 -15.46
CA ALA A 66 -29.95 17.37 -15.61
C ALA A 66 -30.46 16.18 -16.50
N VAL A 67 -30.85 15.05 -15.81
CA VAL A 67 -31.76 13.81 -15.99
C VAL A 67 -31.28 12.28 -16.32
N VAL A 68 -32.00 11.13 -16.12
CA VAL A 68 -31.45 9.70 -15.70
C VAL A 68 -32.26 8.57 -16.69
N HIS A 69 -32.12 7.19 -16.92
CA HIS A 69 -32.56 5.89 -16.16
C HIS A 69 -32.26 4.39 -16.71
N PRO A 70 -32.25 3.23 -15.94
CA PRO A 70 -31.10 2.33 -15.65
C PRO A 70 -31.32 0.76 -15.71
N THR A 71 -30.32 -0.01 -15.23
CA THR A 71 -30.45 -0.89 -14.02
C THR A 71 -29.12 -0.97 -13.25
N SER A 72 -29.21 -0.98 -11.91
CA SER A 72 -28.16 -1.32 -10.91
C SER A 72 -26.70 -0.80 -11.08
N ARG A 73 -26.39 0.23 -11.86
CA ARG A 73 -24.99 0.60 -12.16
C ARG A 73 -24.65 2.10 -12.16
N ALA A 74 -23.38 2.33 -11.80
CA ALA A 74 -22.43 3.38 -12.22
C ALA A 74 -22.89 4.84 -12.42
N ILE A 75 -22.11 5.76 -11.86
CA ILE A 75 -22.10 7.19 -12.20
C ILE A 75 -21.45 7.39 -13.58
N GLY A 76 -22.13 8.11 -14.48
CA GLY A 76 -21.56 8.57 -15.74
C GLY A 76 -20.77 9.86 -15.57
N TYR A 77 -19.57 9.91 -16.12
CA TYR A 77 -18.71 11.09 -16.12
C TYR A 77 -18.37 11.55 -17.54
N GLU A 78 -18.25 12.87 -17.74
CA GLU A 78 -17.60 13.49 -18.91
C GLU A 78 -16.21 14.00 -18.53
N VAL A 79 -15.22 13.69 -19.38
CA VAL A 79 -13.89 14.30 -19.37
C VAL A 79 -13.71 15.13 -20.63
N LYS A 80 -13.15 16.33 -20.47
CA LYS A 80 -12.67 17.20 -21.55
C LYS A 80 -11.14 17.18 -21.53
N ASP A 81 -10.53 16.97 -22.70
CA ASP A 81 -9.08 16.73 -22.84
C ASP A 81 -8.18 17.81 -22.21
N ASN A 82 -8.68 19.05 -22.17
CA ASN A 82 -7.99 20.26 -21.70
C ASN A 82 -7.80 20.34 -20.17
N GLY A 83 -7.63 19.20 -19.51
CA GLY A 83 -7.15 19.12 -18.13
C GLY A 83 -8.24 19.21 -17.05
N GLY A 84 -9.50 18.99 -17.41
CA GLY A 84 -10.62 18.90 -16.46
C GLY A 84 -10.56 17.65 -15.56
N PHE A 85 -11.18 17.72 -14.38
CA PHE A 85 -11.59 16.50 -13.68
C PHE A 85 -12.80 15.87 -14.38
N PRO A 86 -13.11 14.59 -14.15
CA PRO A 86 -14.35 14.00 -14.61
C PRO A 86 -15.52 14.73 -13.92
N THR A 87 -16.42 15.29 -14.72
CA THR A 87 -17.65 15.93 -14.23
C THR A 87 -18.80 14.93 -14.34
N ALA A 88 -19.59 14.76 -13.29
CA ALA A 88 -20.74 13.87 -13.33
C ALA A 88 -21.78 14.36 -14.35
N LYS A 89 -22.17 13.47 -15.26
CA LYS A 89 -23.17 13.66 -16.32
C LYS A 89 -24.45 12.85 -16.08
N GLY A 90 -24.44 11.90 -15.15
CA GLY A 90 -25.62 11.08 -14.81
C GLY A 90 -25.23 9.77 -14.14
N LEU A 91 -26.05 8.74 -14.31
CA LEU A 91 -25.72 7.32 -14.20
C LEU A 91 -25.69 6.67 -15.59
N TYR A 92 -24.90 5.62 -15.74
CA TYR A 92 -24.65 4.89 -16.98
C TYR A 92 -25.04 3.39 -16.84
N ASN A 93 -25.30 2.71 -17.94
CA ASN A 93 -25.68 1.28 -17.96
C ASN A 93 -24.57 0.28 -17.57
N GLY A 94 -23.37 0.76 -17.23
CA GLY A 94 -22.15 -0.03 -17.13
C GLY A 94 -21.00 0.76 -16.51
N VAL A 95 -19.84 0.11 -16.33
CA VAL A 95 -18.58 0.79 -15.97
C VAL A 95 -17.62 0.77 -17.17
N GLY A 96 -16.67 1.71 -17.19
CA GLY A 96 -15.71 1.88 -18.29
C GLY A 96 -16.25 2.71 -19.46
N ALA A 97 -15.46 2.81 -20.53
CA ALA A 97 -15.73 3.68 -21.68
C ALA A 97 -16.84 3.16 -22.63
N SER A 98 -17.17 1.87 -22.58
CA SER A 98 -18.28 1.28 -23.34
C SER A 98 -19.65 1.52 -22.70
N ALA A 99 -19.69 2.01 -21.46
CA ALA A 99 -20.92 2.34 -20.78
C ALA A 99 -21.60 3.57 -21.42
N HIS A 100 -22.93 3.60 -21.43
CA HIS A 100 -23.72 4.65 -22.07
C HIS A 100 -24.72 5.28 -21.10
N GLU A 101 -25.06 6.54 -21.38
CA GLU A 101 -26.08 7.23 -20.63
C GLU A 101 -27.44 6.57 -20.78
N LEU A 102 -28.16 6.62 -19.68
CA LEU A 102 -29.37 5.91 -19.39
C LEU A 102 -30.63 6.65 -19.85
N THR A 103 -31.64 5.92 -20.32
CA THR A 103 -32.82 6.47 -21.01
C THR A 103 -33.90 6.98 -20.06
N THR A 104 -34.63 7.99 -20.52
CA THR A 104 -35.78 8.56 -19.81
C THR A 104 -36.83 7.52 -19.41
N GLY A 105 -37.25 7.55 -18.14
CA GLY A 105 -38.51 6.97 -17.67
C GLY A 105 -38.44 5.61 -16.96
N THR A 106 -37.28 4.95 -16.95
CA THR A 106 -37.03 3.62 -16.33
C THR A 106 -37.00 3.71 -14.77
N LYS A 107 -36.28 2.87 -14.00
CA LYS A 107 -36.29 2.85 -12.50
C LYS A 107 -34.95 2.52 -11.80
N VAL A 108 -34.40 3.42 -10.95
CA VAL A 108 -33.19 3.17 -10.12
C VAL A 108 -33.55 2.85 -8.69
N PRO A 109 -32.79 1.96 -8.02
CA PRO A 109 -32.74 1.95 -6.56
C PRO A 109 -32.04 3.20 -6.02
N VAL A 110 -32.67 3.84 -5.02
CA VAL A 110 -32.04 4.77 -4.08
C VAL A 110 -32.34 4.27 -2.68
N ILE A 111 -31.32 4.18 -1.82
CA ILE A 111 -31.49 3.77 -0.43
C ILE A 111 -31.81 5.00 0.40
N LEU A 112 -32.95 5.01 1.06
CA LEU A 112 -33.42 6.11 1.91
C LEU A 112 -33.40 5.68 3.37
N ILE A 113 -32.93 6.58 4.23
CA ILE A 113 -32.88 6.40 5.68
C ILE A 113 -33.72 7.50 6.32
N PHE A 114 -34.77 7.12 7.04
CA PHE A 114 -35.70 8.03 7.71
C PHE A 114 -35.51 7.98 9.22
N LYS A 115 -35.52 9.15 9.86
CA LYS A 115 -35.38 9.30 11.32
C LYS A 115 -36.18 10.52 11.79
N SER A 116 -36.73 10.45 13.00
CA SER A 116 -37.41 11.58 13.66
C SER A 116 -36.49 12.27 14.66
N ASP A 117 -36.74 13.54 14.97
CA ASP A 117 -36.16 14.22 16.13
C ASP A 117 -36.70 13.69 17.48
N ASN A 118 -37.82 12.97 17.46
CA ASN A 118 -38.30 12.20 18.61
C ASN A 118 -37.57 10.85 18.70
N ALA A 119 -36.76 10.69 19.74
CA ALA A 119 -35.96 9.49 20.01
C ALA A 119 -36.78 8.20 20.26
N SER A 120 -38.09 8.28 20.50
CA SER A 120 -38.95 7.10 20.60
C SER A 120 -39.30 6.47 19.24
N GLN A 121 -39.00 7.15 18.12
CA GLN A 121 -39.38 6.70 16.79
C GLN A 121 -38.30 5.83 16.13
N PRO A 122 -38.67 4.71 15.47
CA PRO A 122 -37.73 3.78 14.88
C PRO A 122 -37.12 4.32 13.57
N VAL A 123 -35.81 4.12 13.40
CA VAL A 123 -35.13 4.42 12.13
C VAL A 123 -35.56 3.42 11.06
N THR A 124 -35.98 3.93 9.90
CA THR A 124 -36.41 3.13 8.73
C THR A 124 -35.35 3.21 7.64
N LYS A 125 -35.02 2.08 7.03
CA LYS A 125 -34.00 1.96 5.96
C LYS A 125 -34.62 1.18 4.80
N VAL A 126 -34.80 1.79 3.63
CA VAL A 126 -35.57 1.21 2.53
C VAL A 126 -34.96 1.49 1.15
N LYS A 127 -35.09 0.51 0.24
CA LYS A 127 -34.73 0.61 -1.18
C LYS A 127 -35.94 1.10 -1.98
N THR A 128 -35.85 2.28 -2.57
CA THR A 128 -36.96 2.94 -3.29
C THR A 128 -36.66 3.11 -4.79
N MET A 129 -37.69 3.10 -5.64
CA MET A 129 -37.56 3.08 -7.11
C MET A 129 -37.95 4.40 -7.77
N TRP A 130 -36.98 5.30 -7.95
CA TRP A 130 -37.20 6.66 -8.47
C TRP A 130 -37.38 6.67 -10.01
N THR A 131 -37.89 7.76 -10.60
CA THR A 131 -37.98 8.11 -12.04
C THR A 131 -36.96 9.24 -12.40
N TYR A 132 -36.47 9.37 -13.65
CA TYR A 132 -35.32 10.22 -14.10
C TYR A 132 -35.29 10.18 -15.68
N THR A 133 -34.79 11.23 -16.37
CA THR A 133 -35.13 11.68 -17.78
C THR A 133 -33.97 12.13 -18.79
N GLN A 134 -32.73 11.55 -18.80
CA GLN A 134 -31.42 11.97 -19.43
C GLN A 134 -30.69 13.31 -19.02
N GLY A 135 -29.37 13.29 -18.64
CA GLY A 135 -28.43 14.28 -17.99
C GLY A 135 -28.04 14.43 -16.43
N GLY A 136 -28.57 13.77 -15.36
CA GLY A 136 -28.52 14.19 -13.90
C GLY A 136 -29.68 14.01 -12.82
N LYS A 137 -30.98 14.41 -12.95
CA LYS A 137 -32.02 14.52 -11.86
C LYS A 137 -33.01 13.36 -11.58
N LEU A 138 -33.39 13.15 -10.32
CA LEU A 138 -34.24 12.06 -9.80
C LEU A 138 -35.61 12.54 -9.26
N THR A 139 -36.67 11.76 -9.46
CA THR A 139 -38.05 11.98 -8.95
C THR A 139 -38.67 10.70 -8.38
N LEU A 140 -38.88 10.64 -7.06
CA LEU A 140 -39.72 9.62 -6.42
C LEU A 140 -41.20 10.03 -6.57
N LYS A 141 -41.99 9.22 -7.28
CA LYS A 141 -43.41 9.47 -7.52
C LYS A 141 -44.26 9.03 -6.33
N SER A 142 -45.31 9.78 -6.00
CA SER A 142 -46.28 9.44 -4.95
C SER A 142 -47.05 8.12 -5.17
N SER A 143 -46.97 7.53 -6.37
CA SER A 143 -47.45 6.17 -6.65
C SER A 143 -46.56 5.07 -6.08
N GLU A 144 -45.28 5.36 -5.82
CA GLU A 144 -44.37 4.43 -5.14
C GLU A 144 -44.75 4.35 -3.66
N THR A 145 -44.82 3.14 -3.12
CA THR A 145 -45.10 2.91 -1.70
C THR A 145 -44.09 1.96 -1.08
N PHE A 146 -43.73 2.21 0.17
CA PHE A 146 -42.83 1.38 0.98
C PHE A 146 -43.34 1.34 2.42
N GLU A 147 -42.77 0.46 3.23
CA GLU A 147 -43.19 0.27 4.62
C GLU A 147 -42.17 0.90 5.57
N MET A 148 -42.65 1.76 6.47
CA MET A 148 -41.88 2.28 7.60
C MET A 148 -41.72 1.17 8.64
N LYS A 149 -40.60 1.15 9.38
CA LYS A 149 -40.32 0.15 10.42
C LYS A 149 -41.45 0.10 11.46
N SER A 150 -41.74 -1.10 11.99
CA SER A 150 -42.79 -1.30 12.99
C SER A 150 -42.63 -0.36 14.18
N GLY A 151 -43.75 0.12 14.72
CA GLY A 151 -43.80 1.18 15.74
C GLY A 151 -43.74 2.62 15.23
N THR A 152 -43.55 2.86 13.92
CA THR A 152 -43.54 4.22 13.35
C THR A 152 -44.88 4.94 13.54
N ASN A 153 -44.84 6.16 14.08
CA ASN A 153 -45.94 7.11 14.10
C ASN A 153 -45.52 8.45 13.47
N LEU A 154 -46.08 8.77 12.30
CA LEU A 154 -45.70 9.95 11.51
C LEU A 154 -46.16 11.27 12.12
N SER A 155 -46.99 11.27 13.17
CA SER A 155 -47.36 12.48 13.92
C SER A 155 -46.42 12.82 15.08
N GLN A 156 -45.39 11.99 15.34
CA GLN A 156 -44.45 12.19 16.44
C GLN A 156 -43.08 12.68 15.96
N GLY A 157 -42.77 13.93 16.28
CA GLY A 157 -41.52 14.62 15.96
C GLY A 157 -41.42 15.10 14.50
N THR A 158 -40.39 15.90 14.21
CA THR A 158 -40.01 16.27 12.84
C THR A 158 -39.30 15.09 12.18
N TRP A 159 -39.79 14.67 11.02
CA TRP A 159 -39.14 13.63 10.23
C TRP A 159 -38.11 14.20 9.25
N TYR A 160 -37.01 13.47 9.10
CA TYR A 160 -35.91 13.76 8.17
C TYR A 160 -35.59 12.51 7.36
N VAL A 161 -35.09 12.71 6.14
CA VAL A 161 -34.54 11.62 5.29
C VAL A 161 -33.19 12.01 4.72
N CYS A 162 -32.26 11.08 4.69
CA CYS A 162 -31.03 11.15 3.89
C CYS A 162 -30.95 9.91 2.99
N GLY A 163 -29.98 9.83 2.08
CA GLY A 163 -29.90 8.66 1.21
C GLY A 163 -28.66 8.49 0.34
N ILE A 164 -28.57 7.31 -0.26
CA ILE A 164 -27.43 6.77 -1.01
C ILE A 164 -27.90 6.35 -2.41
N LEU A 165 -27.14 6.76 -3.43
CA LEU A 165 -27.32 6.42 -4.84
C LEU A 165 -26.15 5.52 -5.30
N GLY A 166 -26.49 4.46 -6.03
CA GLY A 166 -25.55 3.43 -6.47
C GLY A 166 -25.30 2.34 -5.42
N GLY A 167 -24.45 1.39 -5.79
CA GLY A 167 -24.09 0.24 -4.94
C GLY A 167 -25.19 -0.81 -4.80
N GLU A 168 -24.85 -1.90 -4.11
CA GLU A 168 -25.76 -3.00 -3.81
C GLU A 168 -26.14 -3.02 -2.32
N LEU A 169 -27.44 -2.98 -2.03
CA LEU A 169 -27.95 -3.15 -0.66
C LEU A 169 -27.91 -4.63 -0.27
N ASP A 170 -27.00 -4.96 0.64
CA ASP A 170 -26.95 -6.22 1.36
C ASP A 170 -28.00 -6.21 2.47
N ASN A 171 -29.20 -6.72 2.14
CA ASN A 171 -30.34 -6.81 3.05
C ASN A 171 -30.04 -7.63 4.31
N THR A 172 -29.09 -8.58 4.24
CA THR A 172 -28.73 -9.47 5.36
C THR A 172 -27.86 -8.74 6.39
N ASN A 173 -26.91 -7.92 5.90
CA ASN A 173 -25.92 -7.25 6.74
C ASN A 173 -26.20 -5.75 6.99
N SER A 174 -27.32 -5.21 6.50
CA SER A 174 -27.66 -3.77 6.59
C SER A 174 -26.58 -2.84 6.00
N ASN A 175 -25.95 -3.23 4.89
CA ASN A 175 -24.85 -2.48 4.27
C ASN A 175 -25.13 -2.12 2.81
N VAL A 176 -24.57 -1.02 2.30
CA VAL A 176 -24.60 -0.69 0.86
C VAL A 176 -23.19 -0.77 0.28
N LYS A 177 -22.94 -1.80 -0.54
CA LYS A 177 -21.63 -2.20 -1.05
C LYS A 177 -21.27 -1.51 -2.37
N PHE A 178 -20.01 -1.10 -2.53
CA PHE A 178 -19.45 -0.45 -3.72
C PHE A 178 -18.14 -1.13 -4.14
N ASP A 179 -18.02 -1.53 -5.40
CA ASP A 179 -16.88 -2.28 -5.95
C ASP A 179 -15.64 -1.42 -6.22
N GLY A 180 -15.77 -0.09 -6.11
CA GLY A 180 -14.71 0.88 -6.37
C GLY A 180 -14.56 1.23 -7.85
N PHE A 181 -13.64 2.17 -8.15
CA PHE A 181 -13.31 2.52 -9.52
C PHE A 181 -11.84 2.89 -9.70
N VAL A 182 -11.20 2.20 -10.64
CA VAL A 182 -9.96 2.63 -11.29
C VAL A 182 -10.19 2.55 -12.80
N GLY A 183 -9.76 3.56 -13.54
CA GLY A 183 -9.88 3.64 -14.99
C GLY A 183 -8.83 4.55 -15.62
N ASP A 184 -8.31 4.16 -16.77
CA ASP A 184 -7.50 5.03 -17.62
C ASP A 184 -8.36 5.82 -18.62
N TYR A 185 -7.73 6.81 -19.25
CA TYR A 185 -8.26 7.59 -20.36
C TYR A 185 -7.07 8.12 -21.16
N THR A 186 -7.18 8.10 -22.49
CA THR A 186 -6.22 8.73 -23.40
C THR A 186 -6.99 9.61 -24.41
N PRO A 187 -6.61 10.89 -24.62
CA PRO A 187 -7.21 11.73 -25.64
C PRO A 187 -6.91 11.18 -27.03
N THR A 188 -7.95 10.86 -27.81
CA THR A 188 -7.83 10.44 -29.21
C THR A 188 -7.63 11.63 -30.16
N THR A 189 -8.36 12.72 -29.94
CA THR A 189 -8.32 13.93 -30.78
C THR A 189 -8.52 15.18 -29.93
N SER A 190 -7.61 16.15 -29.96
CA SER A 190 -7.62 17.31 -29.05
C SER A 190 -8.93 18.12 -29.09
N GLY A 191 -9.58 18.23 -27.93
CA GLY A 191 -10.86 18.93 -27.76
C GLY A 191 -12.07 17.99 -27.71
N SER A 192 -11.84 16.67 -27.68
CA SER A 192 -12.88 15.67 -27.55
C SER A 192 -13.59 15.72 -26.20
N LYS A 193 -14.72 15.01 -26.15
CA LYS A 193 -15.40 14.62 -24.93
C LYS A 193 -15.43 13.10 -24.88
N THR A 194 -14.82 12.51 -23.86
CA THR A 194 -14.98 11.07 -23.58
C THR A 194 -15.86 10.91 -22.37
N THR A 195 -16.74 9.92 -22.38
CA THR A 195 -17.56 9.57 -21.21
C THR A 195 -17.32 8.14 -20.77
N PHE A 196 -17.35 7.89 -19.47
CA PHE A 196 -17.23 6.56 -18.88
C PHE A 196 -18.18 6.40 -17.70
N GLY A 197 -18.56 5.16 -17.41
CA GLY A 197 -19.25 4.81 -16.17
C GLY A 197 -18.26 4.41 -15.06
N ALA A 198 -18.53 4.78 -13.82
CA ALA A 198 -17.73 4.45 -12.65
C ALA A 198 -18.60 4.14 -11.43
N GLU A 199 -18.26 3.11 -10.65
CA GLU A 199 -19.03 2.73 -9.47
C GLU A 199 -18.61 3.52 -8.22
N ILE A 200 -19.01 4.80 -8.22
CA ILE A 200 -18.67 5.78 -7.19
C ILE A 200 -19.92 6.08 -6.34
N PRO A 201 -19.83 6.11 -4.99
CA PRO A 201 -21.00 6.39 -4.16
C PRO A 201 -21.43 7.86 -4.25
N TYR A 202 -22.73 8.10 -4.39
CA TYR A 202 -23.32 9.44 -4.27
C TYR A 202 -24.32 9.48 -3.12
N VAL A 203 -24.33 10.58 -2.37
CA VAL A 203 -25.10 10.72 -1.12
C VAL A 203 -25.79 12.07 -1.04
N PHE A 204 -26.88 12.17 -0.31
CA PHE A 204 -27.50 13.46 0.06
C PHE A 204 -27.77 13.53 1.56
N GLY A 205 -27.57 14.72 2.14
CA GLY A 205 -27.74 14.97 3.58
C GLY A 205 -29.19 14.95 4.04
N TRP A 206 -29.41 15.10 5.35
CA TRP A 206 -30.76 15.15 5.93
C TRP A 206 -31.62 16.27 5.28
N ARG A 207 -32.78 15.89 4.73
CA ARG A 207 -33.82 16.78 4.21
C ARG A 207 -35.06 16.63 5.10
N LYS A 208 -35.59 17.75 5.58
CA LYS A 208 -36.80 17.80 6.41
C LYS A 208 -38.04 17.42 5.60
N LEU A 209 -38.97 16.73 6.24
CA LEU A 209 -40.18 16.19 5.64
C LEU A 209 -41.47 16.81 6.22
N GLU A 210 -42.46 16.94 5.36
CA GLU A 210 -43.88 17.02 5.75
C GLU A 210 -44.44 15.60 5.85
N THR A 211 -45.20 15.32 6.91
CA THR A 211 -45.86 14.03 7.14
C THR A 211 -47.36 14.19 7.35
N ASN A 212 -48.13 13.16 7.00
CA ASN A 212 -49.55 13.07 7.34
C ASN A 212 -49.91 11.64 7.75
N GLN A 213 -50.11 11.41 9.04
CA GLN A 213 -50.43 10.10 9.61
C GLN A 213 -51.75 9.53 9.09
N ALA A 214 -52.78 10.37 8.90
CA ALA A 214 -54.10 9.93 8.45
C ALA A 214 -54.11 9.50 6.97
N LYS A 215 -53.39 10.22 6.10
CA LYS A 215 -53.25 9.89 4.67
C LYS A 215 -52.10 8.92 4.36
N LYS A 216 -51.23 8.64 5.35
CA LYS A 216 -49.98 7.86 5.20
C LYS A 216 -49.10 8.41 4.05
N THR A 217 -48.95 9.72 3.99
CA THR A 217 -48.13 10.43 2.98
C THR A 217 -46.92 11.09 3.63
N ILE A 218 -45.77 11.02 2.94
CA ILE A 218 -44.53 11.73 3.25
C ILE A 218 -44.15 12.61 2.06
N LYS A 219 -43.64 13.83 2.30
CA LYS A 219 -43.25 14.76 1.22
C LYS A 219 -42.03 15.58 1.61
N ALA A 220 -41.12 15.79 0.67
CA ALA A 220 -40.10 16.84 0.77
C ALA A 220 -40.53 18.08 -0.02
N ASN A 221 -40.41 19.26 0.58
CA ASN A 221 -40.71 20.54 -0.09
C ASN A 221 -39.56 21.07 -0.95
N VAL A 222 -38.33 20.67 -0.64
CA VAL A 222 -37.12 21.15 -1.29
C VAL A 222 -36.39 19.95 -1.89
N PRO A 223 -35.95 19.99 -3.17
CA PRO A 223 -35.18 18.92 -3.78
C PRO A 223 -33.93 18.56 -3.00
N VAL A 224 -33.46 17.32 -3.12
CA VAL A 224 -32.20 16.86 -2.53
C VAL A 224 -31.02 17.00 -3.49
N ARG A 225 -29.82 17.18 -2.97
CA ARG A 225 -28.59 17.34 -3.77
C ARG A 225 -27.68 16.15 -3.56
N PHE A 226 -27.54 15.32 -4.60
CA PHE A 226 -26.58 14.22 -4.58
C PHE A 226 -25.17 14.76 -4.79
N LYS A 227 -24.26 14.38 -3.89
CA LYS A 227 -22.84 14.75 -3.86
C LYS A 227 -21.99 13.49 -3.86
N GLN A 228 -20.83 13.56 -4.52
CA GLN A 228 -19.86 12.46 -4.55
C GLN A 228 -19.36 12.16 -3.14
N PHE A 229 -19.40 10.90 -2.72
CA PHE A 229 -18.66 10.44 -1.55
C PHE A 229 -17.28 9.94 -1.99
N GLY A 230 -16.25 10.21 -1.18
CA GLY A 230 -14.86 9.97 -1.54
C GLY A 230 -14.33 10.95 -2.59
N SER A 231 -13.14 10.66 -3.11
CA SER A 231 -12.32 11.54 -3.95
C SER A 231 -11.84 10.81 -5.19
N ILE A 232 -11.91 11.47 -6.35
CA ILE A 232 -11.20 11.02 -7.56
C ILE A 232 -9.81 11.67 -7.57
N VAL A 233 -8.77 10.85 -7.45
CA VAL A 233 -7.37 11.23 -7.68
C VAL A 233 -7.06 11.00 -9.16
N ARG A 234 -6.53 12.02 -9.83
CA ARG A 234 -6.13 11.96 -11.24
C ARG A 234 -4.61 12.00 -11.35
N LEU A 235 -3.98 10.86 -11.66
CA LEU A 235 -2.57 10.78 -11.99
C LEU A 235 -2.33 11.30 -13.42
N LYS A 236 -1.33 12.17 -13.57
CA LYS A 236 -0.65 12.43 -14.85
C LYS A 236 0.84 12.16 -14.67
N VAL A 237 1.48 11.45 -15.59
CA VAL A 237 2.90 11.08 -15.49
C VAL A 237 3.76 12.00 -16.37
N THR A 238 4.87 12.48 -15.81
CA THR A 238 6.01 13.05 -16.56
C THR A 238 7.23 12.14 -16.38
N ASN A 239 7.96 11.87 -17.47
CA ASN A 239 9.20 11.12 -17.47
C ASN A 239 10.41 12.06 -17.28
N ASN A 240 11.16 11.87 -16.20
CA ASN A 240 12.42 12.55 -15.91
C ASN A 240 13.55 11.54 -15.55
N THR A 241 13.53 10.30 -16.06
CA THR A 241 14.57 9.29 -15.78
C THR A 241 15.88 9.54 -16.53
N GLY A 242 15.84 10.30 -17.62
CA GLY A 242 16.97 10.46 -18.54
C GLY A 242 16.94 9.53 -19.76
N PHE A 243 15.92 8.67 -19.89
CA PHE A 243 15.72 7.70 -20.99
C PHE A 243 14.21 7.47 -21.22
N GLY A 244 13.82 6.93 -22.37
CA GLY A 244 12.43 6.57 -22.66
C GLY A 244 11.96 5.32 -21.92
N PHE A 245 10.70 5.31 -21.47
CA PHE A 245 10.05 4.12 -20.93
C PHE A 245 8.59 4.01 -21.36
N LYS A 246 8.01 2.81 -21.21
CA LYS A 246 6.59 2.53 -21.42
C LYS A 246 5.99 1.80 -20.21
N TYR A 247 4.69 1.94 -19.99
CA TYR A 247 3.94 1.25 -18.93
C TYR A 247 2.52 0.90 -19.39
N ASP A 248 2.06 -0.29 -19.07
CA ASP A 248 0.70 -0.81 -19.31
C ASP A 248 -0.08 -1.05 -18.00
N GLY A 249 0.41 -0.54 -16.86
CA GLY A 249 -0.31 -0.64 -15.59
C GLY A 249 0.29 0.17 -14.43
N VAL A 250 -0.45 0.20 -13.31
CA VAL A 250 -0.14 0.96 -12.10
C VAL A 250 -0.56 0.18 -10.85
N ARG A 251 0.36 0.01 -9.89
CA ARG A 251 0.03 -0.40 -8.51
C ARG A 251 -0.28 0.83 -7.67
N ILE A 252 -1.38 0.76 -6.95
CA ILE A 252 -1.82 1.74 -5.97
C ILE A 252 -1.65 1.08 -4.60
N ILE A 253 -0.91 1.73 -3.69
CA ILE A 253 -0.80 1.29 -2.29
C ILE A 253 -1.29 2.46 -1.43
N THR A 254 -2.35 2.26 -0.63
CA THR A 254 -3.07 3.37 -0.01
C THR A 254 -3.77 3.00 1.30
N SER A 255 -3.76 3.90 2.29
CA SER A 255 -4.58 3.77 3.50
C SER A 255 -6.07 4.01 3.22
N ASN A 256 -6.38 4.72 2.13
CA ASN A 256 -7.73 5.07 1.72
C ASN A 256 -8.48 3.86 1.16
N ILE A 257 -9.79 3.80 1.38
CA ILE A 257 -10.62 2.65 1.01
C ILE A 257 -10.88 2.68 -0.51
N LEU A 258 -10.41 1.65 -1.22
CA LEU A 258 -10.67 1.47 -2.66
C LEU A 258 -11.93 0.66 -2.94
N VAL A 259 -12.25 -0.33 -2.08
CA VAL A 259 -13.43 -1.21 -2.22
C VAL A 259 -14.14 -1.27 -0.86
N GLY A 260 -15.38 -0.81 -0.78
CA GLY A 260 -15.99 -0.53 0.51
C GLY A 260 -17.51 -0.70 0.57
N GLN A 261 -18.08 -0.23 1.66
CA GLN A 261 -19.51 -0.26 1.94
C GLN A 261 -19.91 0.83 2.94
N PHE A 262 -21.12 1.39 2.81
CA PHE A 262 -21.75 2.10 3.92
C PHE A 262 -22.32 1.09 4.92
N ASP A 263 -21.97 1.28 6.19
CA ASP A 263 -22.65 0.66 7.32
C ASP A 263 -23.93 1.46 7.63
N LEU A 264 -25.11 0.85 7.49
CA LEU A 264 -26.38 1.55 7.78
C LEU A 264 -26.77 1.51 9.26
N SER A 265 -26.07 0.80 10.15
CA SER A 265 -26.33 0.84 11.60
C SER A 265 -25.89 2.16 12.23
N SER A 266 -24.87 2.82 11.66
CA SER A 266 -24.42 4.16 12.04
C SER A 266 -25.54 5.21 12.15
N PHE A 267 -26.57 5.14 11.30
CA PHE A 267 -27.72 6.06 11.31
C PHE A 267 -28.67 5.86 12.49
N ASP A 268 -28.69 4.69 13.12
CA ASP A 268 -29.56 4.42 14.27
C ASP A 268 -29.16 5.33 15.45
N ASN A 269 -27.86 5.43 15.70
CA ASN A 269 -27.25 6.15 16.82
C ASN A 269 -26.97 7.64 16.56
N VAL A 270 -27.43 8.20 15.43
CA VAL A 270 -27.35 9.65 15.17
C VAL A 270 -28.13 10.41 16.25
N ALA A 271 -27.50 11.41 16.87
CA ALA A 271 -28.14 12.26 17.86
C ALA A 271 -29.25 13.10 17.20
N THR A 272 -30.37 13.31 17.89
CA THR A 272 -31.49 14.10 17.34
C THR A 272 -31.13 15.58 17.16
N SER A 273 -30.13 16.07 17.90
CA SER A 273 -29.47 17.38 17.69
C SER A 273 -28.71 17.52 16.37
N ASP A 274 -28.26 16.40 15.79
CA ASP A 274 -27.50 16.39 14.52
C ASP A 274 -28.46 16.35 13.29
N LEU A 275 -29.78 16.31 13.52
CA LEU A 275 -30.82 16.32 12.48
C LEU A 275 -31.23 17.76 12.11
N ALA A 276 -30.57 18.31 11.10
CA ALA A 276 -30.88 19.61 10.52
C ALA A 276 -31.23 19.50 9.02
N ASP A 277 -32.06 20.41 8.52
CA ASP A 277 -32.38 20.45 7.08
C ASP A 277 -31.18 20.99 6.28
N THR A 278 -30.66 20.17 5.37
CA THR A 278 -29.42 20.46 4.62
C THR A 278 -29.63 21.61 3.65
N GLN A 279 -29.01 22.74 3.93
CA GLN A 279 -29.06 23.92 3.06
C GLN A 279 -28.09 23.76 1.89
N ASP A 280 -28.55 23.97 0.65
CA ASP A 280 -27.76 23.76 -0.57
C ASP A 280 -26.41 24.50 -0.55
N GLY A 281 -26.35 25.68 0.08
CA GLY A 281 -25.12 26.48 0.22
C GLY A 281 -24.01 25.80 1.03
N VAL A 282 -24.34 24.92 1.97
CA VAL A 282 -23.36 24.12 2.75
C VAL A 282 -22.65 23.11 1.84
N LEU A 283 -23.28 22.71 0.73
CA LEU A 283 -22.78 21.70 -0.19
C LEU A 283 -21.83 22.26 -1.26
N ASN A 284 -21.38 23.51 -1.11
CA ASN A 284 -20.48 24.20 -2.04
C ASN A 284 -18.99 24.02 -1.72
N ASP A 285 -18.62 23.83 -0.45
CA ASP A 285 -17.23 23.56 -0.04
C ASP A 285 -17.13 22.28 0.80
N ALA A 286 -16.58 21.24 0.18
CA ALA A 286 -16.28 19.96 0.81
C ALA A 286 -15.28 20.05 1.98
N THR A 287 -14.43 21.10 2.02
CA THR A 287 -13.44 21.26 3.09
C THR A 287 -14.01 21.89 4.37
N SER A 288 -15.16 22.56 4.28
CA SER A 288 -15.85 23.18 5.41
C SER A 288 -16.24 22.16 6.50
N ASN A 289 -16.31 22.63 7.74
CA ASN A 289 -16.78 21.79 8.85
C ASN A 289 -18.26 21.45 8.74
N ASP A 290 -19.08 22.30 8.12
CA ASP A 290 -20.52 22.07 8.01
C ASP A 290 -20.84 21.03 6.92
N TYR A 291 -20.11 21.00 5.80
CA TYR A 291 -20.18 19.88 4.86
C TYR A 291 -19.83 18.55 5.54
N LYS A 292 -18.75 18.53 6.33
CA LYS A 292 -18.32 17.34 7.08
C LYS A 292 -19.38 16.88 8.10
N LYS A 293 -20.07 17.80 8.79
CA LYS A 293 -21.21 17.48 9.66
C LYS A 293 -22.35 16.80 8.90
N VAL A 294 -22.76 17.37 7.76
CA VAL A 294 -23.89 16.86 6.94
C VAL A 294 -23.68 15.39 6.54
N PHE A 295 -22.45 15.00 6.22
CA PHE A 295 -22.12 13.63 5.80
C PHE A 295 -21.51 12.73 6.91
N LYS A 296 -21.40 13.22 8.16
CA LYS A 296 -20.83 12.49 9.31
C LYS A 296 -21.51 11.15 9.58
N ALA A 297 -22.81 11.04 9.33
CA ALA A 297 -23.58 9.80 9.54
C ALA A 297 -23.28 8.70 8.50
N PHE A 298 -22.67 9.04 7.35
CA PHE A 298 -22.39 8.09 6.27
C PHE A 298 -21.09 7.32 6.56
N ASN A 299 -21.15 6.41 7.53
CA ASN A 299 -20.01 5.56 7.93
C ASN A 299 -19.61 4.63 6.77
N PHE A 300 -18.54 4.97 6.05
CA PHE A 300 -18.01 4.17 4.94
C PHE A 300 -16.79 3.38 5.37
N THR A 301 -16.86 2.07 5.22
CA THR A 301 -15.87 1.11 5.73
C THR A 301 -15.26 0.27 4.60
N GLN A 302 -14.05 -0.22 4.81
CA GLN A 302 -13.43 -1.25 3.97
C GLN A 302 -14.27 -2.52 4.05
N ARG A 303 -14.56 -3.18 2.92
CA ARG A 303 -15.21 -4.50 2.96
C ARG A 303 -14.29 -5.51 3.63
N ALA A 304 -14.88 -6.42 4.41
CA ALA A 304 -14.17 -7.52 5.03
C ALA A 304 -13.43 -8.39 4.00
N ILE A 305 -12.28 -8.96 4.38
CA ILE A 305 -11.45 -9.82 3.52
C ILE A 305 -12.18 -11.07 3.00
N THR A 306 -13.28 -11.46 3.64
CA THR A 306 -14.15 -12.58 3.26
C THR A 306 -15.28 -12.21 2.29
N ASP A 307 -15.48 -10.92 1.98
CA ASP A 307 -16.51 -10.50 1.02
C ASP A 307 -16.18 -11.02 -0.39
N ALA A 308 -17.18 -11.54 -1.10
CA ALA A 308 -16.98 -12.21 -2.39
C ALA A 308 -16.24 -11.37 -3.43
N LYS A 309 -16.40 -10.03 -3.40
CA LYS A 309 -15.63 -9.13 -4.29
C LYS A 309 -14.16 -9.09 -3.93
N ILE A 310 -13.83 -9.01 -2.64
CA ILE A 310 -12.46 -8.95 -2.14
C ILE A 310 -11.75 -10.27 -2.45
N THR A 311 -12.39 -11.40 -2.16
CA THR A 311 -11.91 -12.74 -2.53
C THR A 311 -11.68 -12.88 -4.04
N SER A 312 -12.58 -12.34 -4.88
CA SER A 312 -12.44 -12.39 -6.35
C SER A 312 -11.35 -11.47 -6.92
N LEU A 313 -11.00 -10.38 -6.23
CA LEU A 313 -9.88 -9.51 -6.63
C LEU A 313 -8.55 -10.09 -6.13
N ALA A 314 -8.53 -10.72 -4.95
CA ALA A 314 -7.37 -11.43 -4.42
C ALA A 314 -7.02 -12.66 -5.26
N SER A 315 -8.00 -13.48 -5.66
CA SER A 315 -7.77 -14.66 -6.52
C SER A 315 -7.28 -14.33 -7.94
N THR A 316 -7.36 -13.07 -8.35
CA THR A 316 -6.80 -12.56 -9.62
C THR A 316 -5.53 -11.74 -9.43
N ASN A 317 -4.92 -11.79 -8.23
CA ASN A 317 -3.74 -11.02 -7.80
C ASN A 317 -3.88 -9.49 -8.02
N LYS A 318 -5.12 -8.98 -8.02
CA LYS A 318 -5.41 -7.56 -8.24
C LYS A 318 -5.53 -6.76 -6.96
N PHE A 319 -5.78 -7.41 -5.84
CA PHE A 319 -6.01 -6.73 -4.56
C PHE A 319 -5.57 -7.56 -3.36
N SER A 320 -4.93 -6.90 -2.40
CA SER A 320 -4.70 -7.44 -1.06
C SER A 320 -4.71 -6.33 -0.02
N ILE A 321 -4.79 -6.70 1.26
CA ILE A 321 -4.79 -5.75 2.38
C ILE A 321 -3.67 -6.15 3.34
N HIS A 322 -2.75 -5.22 3.61
CA HIS A 322 -1.62 -5.43 4.51
C HIS A 322 -1.44 -4.19 5.41
N ASN A 323 -1.36 -4.37 6.73
CA ASN A 323 -1.18 -3.31 7.73
C ASN A 323 -2.05 -2.04 7.47
N ASP A 324 -3.36 -2.27 7.31
CA ASP A 324 -4.39 -1.26 6.99
C ASP A 324 -4.28 -0.56 5.62
N LEU A 325 -3.29 -0.91 4.80
CA LEU A 325 -3.15 -0.48 3.40
C LEU A 325 -3.89 -1.42 2.44
N SER A 326 -4.65 -0.85 1.51
CA SER A 326 -5.07 -1.51 0.27
C SER A 326 -3.94 -1.49 -0.75
N TYR A 327 -3.58 -2.66 -1.26
CA TYR A 327 -2.78 -2.85 -2.47
C TYR A 327 -3.74 -3.12 -3.62
N TYR A 328 -3.68 -2.37 -4.71
CA TYR A 328 -4.52 -2.60 -5.91
C TYR A 328 -3.70 -2.45 -7.18
N ASP A 329 -3.70 -3.48 -8.01
CA ASP A 329 -3.09 -3.47 -9.35
C ASP A 329 -4.15 -3.18 -10.42
N TYR A 330 -3.91 -2.12 -11.19
CA TYR A 330 -4.68 -1.81 -12.39
C TYR A 330 -3.82 -1.98 -13.63
N LYS A 331 -4.40 -2.59 -14.67
CA LYS A 331 -3.75 -2.82 -15.96
C LYS A 331 -4.59 -2.21 -17.08
N PHE A 332 -3.93 -1.47 -17.98
CA PHE A 332 -4.49 -0.94 -19.22
C PHE A 332 -4.54 -2.01 -20.30
N ASN A 333 -5.18 -1.70 -21.43
CA ASN A 333 -5.13 -2.55 -22.62
C ASN A 333 -3.83 -2.35 -23.42
N ASP A 334 -3.29 -1.13 -23.42
CA ASP A 334 -2.17 -0.68 -24.26
C ASP A 334 -1.03 -0.05 -23.43
N PHE A 335 0.18 -0.05 -24.00
CA PHE A 335 1.36 0.60 -23.41
C PHE A 335 1.36 2.12 -23.64
N VAL A 336 1.26 2.91 -22.57
CA VAL A 336 1.60 4.34 -22.60
C VAL A 336 3.12 4.46 -22.72
N SER A 337 3.61 5.08 -23.79
CA SER A 337 5.05 5.24 -24.08
C SER A 337 5.48 6.70 -23.92
N LEU A 338 6.49 6.96 -23.08
CA LEU A 338 7.00 8.29 -22.74
C LEU A 338 8.50 8.42 -23.03
N ALA A 339 8.85 9.22 -24.02
CA ALA A 339 10.23 9.71 -24.20
C ALA A 339 10.70 10.52 -22.97
N ASN A 340 12.02 10.64 -22.76
CA ASN A 340 12.59 11.46 -21.69
C ASN A 340 12.14 12.94 -21.80
N GLY A 341 11.77 13.56 -20.68
CA GLY A 341 11.13 14.88 -20.63
C GLY A 341 9.67 14.90 -21.09
N GLY A 342 9.17 13.81 -21.69
CA GLY A 342 7.80 13.66 -22.13
C GLY A 342 6.82 13.59 -20.97
N SER A 343 5.56 13.96 -21.25
CA SER A 343 4.44 13.77 -20.33
C SER A 343 3.33 13.01 -21.02
N ASP A 344 2.60 12.22 -20.24
CA ASP A 344 1.45 11.46 -20.70
C ASP A 344 0.41 12.36 -21.38
N LYS A 345 -0.25 11.86 -22.42
CA LYS A 345 -1.43 12.50 -23.00
C LYS A 345 -2.64 12.20 -22.12
N GLY A 346 -2.71 10.97 -21.63
CA GLY A 346 -3.76 10.41 -20.79
C GLY A 346 -3.70 10.81 -19.32
N TYR A 347 -4.58 10.14 -18.57
CA TYR A 347 -4.74 10.22 -17.13
C TYR A 347 -5.17 8.86 -16.58
N VAL A 348 -4.73 8.54 -15.35
CA VAL A 348 -5.33 7.45 -14.56
C VAL A 348 -6.22 8.07 -13.49
N TYR A 349 -7.48 7.65 -13.45
CA TYR A 349 -8.46 8.03 -12.45
C TYR A 349 -8.61 6.92 -11.41
N VAL A 350 -8.43 7.27 -10.14
CA VAL A 350 -8.64 6.37 -8.99
C VAL A 350 -9.65 7.02 -8.08
N TRP A 351 -10.78 6.37 -7.83
CA TRP A 351 -11.66 6.74 -6.73
C TRP A 351 -11.19 6.10 -5.43
N MET A 352 -11.27 6.85 -4.33
CA MET A 352 -11.00 6.36 -2.98
C MET A 352 -11.82 7.11 -1.92
N ALA A 353 -12.31 6.42 -0.90
CA ALA A 353 -12.89 7.06 0.29
C ALA A 353 -11.79 7.33 1.34
N PRO A 354 -11.67 8.55 1.89
CA PRO A 354 -10.60 8.91 2.82
C PRO A 354 -10.52 8.00 4.05
N LYS A 355 -9.33 7.48 4.35
CA LYS A 355 -8.99 6.78 5.61
C LYS A 355 -7.53 7.02 5.97
N GLN A 356 -7.31 7.39 7.23
CA GLN A 356 -5.98 7.55 7.84
C GLN A 356 -5.56 6.27 8.56
N GLN A 357 -4.26 6.01 8.64
CA GLN A 357 -3.66 5.05 9.58
C GLN A 357 -3.23 5.77 10.85
N THR A 358 -3.37 5.11 12.00
CA THR A 358 -2.79 5.56 13.27
C THR A 358 -1.35 5.07 13.38
N ILE A 359 -0.40 6.01 13.40
CA ILE A 359 1.03 5.74 13.63
C ILE A 359 1.39 6.23 15.03
N ASN A 360 1.83 5.31 15.88
CA ASN A 360 2.28 5.60 17.24
C ASN A 360 3.80 5.69 17.29
N ILE A 361 4.32 6.76 17.86
CA ILE A 361 5.75 6.97 18.14
C ILE A 361 5.98 6.75 19.64
N TYR A 362 7.00 5.97 19.96
CA TYR A 362 7.30 5.49 21.32
C TYR A 362 8.60 6.12 21.84
N SER A 363 8.83 6.06 23.16
CA SER A 363 10.03 6.67 23.75
C SER A 363 11.32 5.97 23.31
N SER A 364 11.37 4.64 23.39
CA SER A 364 12.60 3.83 23.22
C SER A 364 12.44 2.61 22.32
N GLN A 365 11.26 1.99 22.28
CA GLN A 365 10.97 0.82 21.46
C GLN A 365 9.49 0.83 21.03
N GLU A 366 9.22 0.53 19.77
CA GLU A 366 7.85 0.39 19.27
C GLU A 366 7.07 -0.72 19.99
N GLY A 367 5.82 -0.39 20.36
CA GLY A 367 4.91 -1.30 21.06
C GLY A 367 5.18 -1.45 22.56
N VAL A 368 6.19 -0.76 23.12
CA VAL A 368 6.55 -0.84 24.54
C VAL A 368 6.20 0.45 25.26
N GLY A 369 5.29 0.34 26.24
CA GLY A 369 4.74 1.48 26.98
C GLY A 369 3.75 2.31 26.17
N ASN A 370 3.38 3.47 26.71
CA ASN A 370 2.46 4.39 26.04
C ASN A 370 3.18 5.15 24.90
N PRO A 371 2.50 5.43 23.77
CA PRO A 371 3.01 6.34 22.75
C PRO A 371 3.32 7.73 23.34
N VAL A 372 4.44 8.32 22.94
CA VAL A 372 4.80 9.72 23.27
C VAL A 372 4.23 10.71 22.26
N GLU A 373 3.82 10.23 21.09
CA GLU A 373 3.14 11.00 20.04
C GLU A 373 2.32 10.03 19.16
N THR A 374 1.05 10.35 18.91
CA THR A 374 0.19 9.58 17.98
C THR A 374 -0.19 10.46 16.80
N LYS A 375 0.00 9.95 15.59
CA LYS A 375 -0.27 10.65 14.33
C LYS A 375 -1.32 9.89 13.53
N GLN A 376 -2.34 10.62 13.04
CA GLN A 376 -3.18 10.11 11.96
C GLN A 376 -2.56 10.53 10.63
N ILE A 377 -2.32 9.57 9.74
CA ILE A 377 -1.61 9.79 8.48
C ILE A 377 -2.37 9.07 7.35
N SER A 378 -2.85 9.81 6.37
CA SER A 378 -3.20 9.22 5.07
C SER A 378 -1.91 8.84 4.33
N LYS A 379 -1.83 7.64 3.75
CA LYS A 379 -0.74 7.23 2.84
C LYS A 379 -1.34 6.93 1.46
N THR A 380 -0.71 7.39 0.39
CA THR A 380 -1.07 6.97 -0.98
C THR A 380 0.14 7.00 -1.89
N GLN A 381 0.38 5.90 -2.59
CA GLN A 381 1.53 5.64 -3.44
C GLN A 381 1.04 5.08 -4.79
N PHE A 382 1.57 5.62 -5.88
CA PHE A 382 1.38 5.14 -7.24
C PHE A 382 2.74 4.70 -7.80
N MET A 383 2.78 3.48 -8.35
CA MET A 383 3.99 2.82 -8.88
C MET A 383 3.67 2.25 -10.26
N LEU A 384 4.47 2.57 -11.28
CA LEU A 384 4.18 2.16 -12.66
C LEU A 384 4.78 0.79 -12.94
N MET A 385 4.03 -0.04 -13.66
CA MET A 385 4.50 -1.32 -14.19
C MET A 385 5.29 -1.02 -15.48
N ALA A 386 6.52 -0.54 -15.32
CA ALA A 386 7.27 0.13 -16.37
C ALA A 386 8.43 -0.70 -16.95
N ILE A 387 8.69 -0.49 -18.25
CA ILE A 387 9.74 -1.13 -19.03
C ILE A 387 10.48 -0.04 -19.84
N PRO A 388 11.82 0.01 -19.84
CA PRO A 388 12.60 0.93 -20.69
C PRO A 388 12.35 0.67 -22.18
N THR A 389 12.42 1.70 -23.02
CA THR A 389 12.19 1.59 -24.48
C THR A 389 13.46 1.62 -25.32
N GLU A 390 14.62 1.87 -24.72
CA GLU A 390 15.93 1.96 -25.35
C GLU A 390 17.00 1.28 -24.48
N THR A 391 18.11 0.87 -25.07
CA THR A 391 19.22 0.20 -24.37
C THR A 391 20.40 1.12 -24.04
N SER A 392 20.42 2.34 -24.58
CA SER A 392 21.43 3.37 -24.32
C SER A 392 20.87 4.77 -24.57
N ALA A 393 21.19 5.72 -23.69
CA ALA A 393 20.70 7.10 -23.74
C ALA A 393 21.90 8.07 -23.80
N GLY A 394 22.53 8.16 -24.98
CA GLY A 394 23.85 8.78 -25.12
C GLY A 394 24.89 8.06 -24.26
N ASN A 395 25.64 8.81 -23.45
CA ASN A 395 26.67 8.24 -22.56
C ASN A 395 26.10 7.66 -21.24
N LYS A 396 24.78 7.53 -21.09
CA LYS A 396 24.15 6.94 -19.90
C LYS A 396 23.83 5.46 -20.12
N VAL A 397 24.17 4.65 -19.11
CA VAL A 397 23.60 3.31 -18.94
C VAL A 397 22.09 3.47 -18.74
N VAL A 398 21.31 2.75 -19.54
CA VAL A 398 19.85 2.62 -19.36
C VAL A 398 19.63 1.25 -18.70
N PRO A 399 18.87 1.16 -17.61
CA PRO A 399 18.53 -0.14 -17.04
C PRO A 399 17.71 -0.96 -18.04
N THR A 400 17.70 -2.28 -17.88
CA THR A 400 16.78 -3.19 -18.58
C THR A 400 15.51 -3.42 -17.76
N SER A 401 15.57 -3.18 -16.44
CA SER A 401 14.42 -3.24 -15.53
C SER A 401 14.17 -1.92 -14.78
N ILE A 402 12.92 -1.44 -14.84
CA ILE A 402 12.40 -0.40 -13.93
C ILE A 402 10.99 -0.75 -13.42
N ASN A 403 10.72 -2.05 -13.22
CA ASN A 403 9.41 -2.48 -12.76
C ASN A 403 9.05 -1.82 -11.41
N MET A 404 7.76 -1.52 -11.22
CA MET A 404 7.22 -0.90 -10.00
C MET A 404 7.78 0.50 -9.66
N ILE A 405 8.21 1.29 -10.65
CA ILE A 405 8.86 2.60 -10.40
C ILE A 405 7.88 3.66 -9.82
N PRO A 406 8.19 4.31 -8.68
CA PRO A 406 7.32 5.33 -8.09
C PRO A 406 7.13 6.59 -8.94
N ALA A 407 5.88 6.88 -9.34
CA ALA A 407 5.52 8.11 -10.07
C ALA A 407 5.03 9.23 -9.14
N TYR A 408 4.19 8.91 -8.16
CA TYR A 408 3.58 9.87 -7.24
C TYR A 408 3.35 9.23 -5.88
N GLY A 409 3.63 9.96 -4.81
CA GLY A 409 3.29 9.56 -3.45
C GLY A 409 2.92 10.79 -2.62
N THR A 410 2.00 10.63 -1.68
CA THR A 410 1.58 11.68 -0.75
C THR A 410 1.26 11.15 0.64
N ARG A 411 1.49 11.99 1.65
CA ARG A 411 1.01 11.81 3.04
C ARG A 411 -0.07 12.82 3.45
N ALA A 412 -0.66 13.53 2.48
CA ALA A 412 -1.71 14.51 2.71
C ALA A 412 -3.10 13.87 2.63
N ASP A 413 -4.03 14.37 3.43
CA ASP A 413 -5.40 13.86 3.50
C ASP A 413 -6.24 14.24 2.27
N TYR A 414 -7.13 13.31 1.89
CA TYR A 414 -8.19 13.56 0.92
C TYR A 414 -9.51 13.91 1.62
N VAL A 415 -10.38 14.62 0.91
CA VAL A 415 -11.67 15.11 1.44
C VAL A 415 -12.80 14.61 0.55
N SER A 416 -13.74 13.88 1.16
CA SER A 416 -14.95 13.36 0.51
C SER A 416 -15.71 14.47 -0.23
N GLY A 417 -16.00 14.28 -1.51
CA GLY A 417 -16.61 15.30 -2.38
C GLY A 417 -15.62 16.21 -3.12
N ARG A 418 -14.31 16.06 -2.92
CA ARG A 418 -13.26 16.81 -3.63
C ARG A 418 -12.35 15.89 -4.46
N ASN A 419 -11.95 16.35 -5.64
CA ASN A 419 -11.06 15.63 -6.57
C ASN A 419 -9.65 16.28 -6.60
N TYR A 420 -8.61 15.47 -6.83
CA TYR A 420 -7.21 15.82 -6.55
C TYR A 420 -6.23 15.51 -7.71
N PRO A 421 -5.31 16.43 -8.07
CA PRO A 421 -4.37 16.21 -9.17
C PRO A 421 -3.04 15.61 -8.68
N ALA A 422 -2.83 14.32 -8.94
CA ALA A 422 -1.55 13.66 -8.71
C ALA A 422 -0.58 13.99 -9.86
N LYS A 423 0.29 14.98 -9.65
CA LYS A 423 1.38 15.35 -10.58
C LYS A 423 2.54 14.38 -10.44
N GLY A 424 2.46 13.25 -11.15
CA GLY A 424 3.49 12.23 -11.19
C GLY A 424 4.73 12.69 -11.94
N SER A 425 5.90 12.35 -11.42
CA SER A 425 7.20 12.68 -12.02
C SER A 425 8.16 11.55 -11.70
N VAL A 426 8.33 10.65 -12.67
CA VAL A 426 9.18 9.47 -12.56
C VAL A 426 10.64 9.89 -12.74
N VAL A 427 11.50 9.45 -11.83
CA VAL A 427 12.96 9.61 -11.87
C VAL A 427 13.58 8.25 -11.55
N TYR A 428 14.84 8.03 -11.94
CA TYR A 428 15.55 6.79 -11.65
C TYR A 428 17.02 7.10 -11.34
N ASN A 429 17.57 6.40 -10.34
CA ASN A 429 19.01 6.27 -10.12
C ASN A 429 19.31 4.81 -9.79
N PHE A 430 20.43 4.29 -10.27
CA PHE A 430 20.86 2.93 -9.94
C PHE A 430 21.11 2.79 -8.42
N PRO A 431 20.49 1.82 -7.73
CA PRO A 431 20.78 1.50 -6.34
C PRO A 431 21.83 0.38 -6.20
N PRO A 432 22.38 0.12 -5.00
CA PRO A 432 23.64 -0.59 -4.78
C PRO A 432 23.89 -1.88 -5.56
N LEU A 433 22.93 -2.80 -5.71
CA LEU A 433 23.19 -4.10 -6.36
C LEU A 433 23.68 -3.96 -7.81
N SER A 434 23.18 -2.96 -8.55
CA SER A 434 23.62 -2.70 -9.94
C SER A 434 25.08 -2.25 -10.02
N TYR A 435 25.77 -2.00 -8.89
CA TYR A 435 27.21 -1.73 -8.84
C TYR A 435 28.05 -2.92 -8.34
N ILE A 436 27.46 -4.04 -7.92
CA ILE A 436 28.19 -5.21 -7.41
C ILE A 436 28.46 -6.19 -8.54
N ALA A 437 29.69 -6.73 -8.63
CA ALA A 437 30.05 -7.77 -9.60
C ALA A 437 29.15 -9.01 -9.45
N LYS A 438 28.76 -9.60 -10.58
CA LYS A 438 27.87 -10.76 -10.61
C LYS A 438 28.55 -12.00 -10.02
N HIS A 439 29.85 -12.17 -10.24
CA HIS A 439 30.66 -13.23 -9.65
C HIS A 439 31.57 -12.69 -8.53
N ASP A 440 31.99 -13.57 -7.62
CA ASP A 440 33.14 -13.32 -6.74
C ASP A 440 34.47 -13.43 -7.52
N ASN A 441 35.61 -13.23 -6.85
CA ASN A 441 36.98 -13.35 -7.38
C ASN A 441 37.51 -12.11 -8.13
N PHE A 442 38.78 -12.18 -8.53
CA PHE A 442 39.42 -11.33 -9.54
C PHE A 442 39.32 -11.98 -10.92
N GLY A 443 39.16 -11.20 -11.98
CA GLY A 443 39.01 -11.73 -13.35
C GLY A 443 38.83 -10.65 -14.40
N THR A 444 38.43 -11.06 -15.60
CA THR A 444 38.01 -10.18 -16.70
C THR A 444 36.57 -9.68 -16.50
N ASP A 445 36.17 -8.63 -17.23
CA ASP A 445 34.78 -8.13 -17.18
C ASP A 445 33.75 -9.20 -17.55
N ALA A 446 34.07 -10.12 -18.46
CA ALA A 446 33.20 -11.23 -18.85
C ALA A 446 32.98 -12.25 -17.73
N GLU A 447 34.04 -12.62 -17.00
CA GLU A 447 33.96 -13.52 -15.84
C GLU A 447 33.18 -12.86 -14.69
N LEU A 448 33.53 -11.61 -14.36
CA LEU A 448 32.92 -10.83 -13.28
C LEU A 448 31.44 -10.46 -13.53
N SER A 449 31.01 -10.45 -14.79
CA SER A 449 29.65 -10.14 -15.23
C SER A 449 28.78 -11.39 -15.51
N SER A 450 29.31 -12.59 -15.29
CA SER A 450 28.62 -13.85 -15.63
C SER A 450 27.48 -14.19 -14.64
N ASP A 451 26.38 -14.70 -15.18
CA ASP A 451 25.29 -15.32 -14.41
C ASP A 451 25.51 -16.82 -14.13
N ALA A 452 26.57 -17.42 -14.71
CA ALA A 452 26.97 -18.80 -14.41
C ALA A 452 27.79 -18.89 -13.12
N ASN A 453 27.80 -20.07 -12.50
CA ASN A 453 28.76 -20.47 -11.46
C ASN A 453 28.79 -19.60 -10.18
N GLN A 454 27.71 -18.88 -9.89
CA GLN A 454 27.56 -18.05 -8.68
C GLN A 454 27.34 -18.92 -7.41
N ASP A 455 28.33 -19.74 -7.08
CA ASP A 455 28.29 -20.75 -6.02
C ASP A 455 29.64 -20.90 -5.29
N VAL A 456 29.65 -21.69 -4.21
CA VAL A 456 30.82 -21.85 -3.33
C VAL A 456 31.98 -22.60 -3.99
N ALA A 457 31.73 -23.53 -4.93
CA ALA A 457 32.80 -24.31 -5.57
C ALA A 457 33.65 -23.45 -6.52
N HIS A 458 33.07 -22.38 -7.06
CA HIS A 458 33.75 -21.40 -7.92
C HIS A 458 34.23 -20.14 -7.17
N THR A 459 33.98 -20.05 -5.86
CA THR A 459 34.38 -18.90 -5.02
C THR A 459 35.78 -19.12 -4.42
N GLN A 460 36.79 -18.42 -4.97
CA GLN A 460 38.16 -18.49 -4.49
C GLN A 460 38.36 -17.65 -3.22
N ARG A 461 39.15 -18.18 -2.27
CA ARG A 461 39.56 -17.50 -1.03
C ARG A 461 41.02 -17.03 -1.14
N TYR A 462 41.26 -15.75 -0.89
CA TYR A 462 42.58 -15.10 -1.02
C TYR A 462 43.11 -14.62 0.34
N SER A 463 44.42 -14.74 0.58
CA SER A 463 45.10 -13.98 1.63
C SER A 463 45.30 -12.52 1.22
N TYR A 464 45.59 -11.64 2.19
CA TYR A 464 45.74 -10.23 1.88
C TYR A 464 46.92 -9.93 0.94
N SER A 465 48.04 -10.66 1.05
CA SER A 465 49.17 -10.58 0.12
C SER A 465 48.82 -10.96 -1.33
N GLU A 466 47.91 -11.93 -1.52
CA GLU A 466 47.37 -12.28 -2.83
C GLU A 466 46.45 -11.17 -3.36
N ILE A 467 45.75 -10.45 -2.48
CA ILE A 467 44.92 -9.29 -2.83
C ILE A 467 45.78 -8.08 -3.22
N GLU A 468 46.82 -7.74 -2.46
CA GLU A 468 47.75 -6.64 -2.78
C GLU A 468 48.43 -6.84 -4.14
N THR A 469 48.75 -8.10 -4.47
CA THR A 469 49.31 -8.50 -5.78
C THR A 469 48.29 -8.37 -6.91
N ASN A 470 47.02 -8.76 -6.67
CA ASN A 470 45.98 -8.78 -7.71
C ASN A 470 45.28 -7.42 -7.92
N VAL A 471 45.09 -6.62 -6.88
CA VAL A 471 44.30 -5.36 -6.94
C VAL A 471 44.96 -4.30 -7.83
N ASN A 472 46.28 -4.33 -7.93
CA ASN A 472 47.08 -3.43 -8.76
C ASN A 472 47.31 -3.97 -10.19
N ASN A 473 46.73 -5.12 -10.54
CA ASN A 473 46.92 -5.78 -11.83
C ASN A 473 45.69 -5.57 -12.75
N PRO A 474 45.80 -4.83 -13.86
CA PRO A 474 44.68 -4.56 -14.77
C PRO A 474 44.04 -5.79 -15.41
N SER A 475 44.75 -6.93 -15.45
CA SER A 475 44.23 -8.23 -15.90
C SER A 475 43.49 -9.01 -14.80
N LYS A 476 43.30 -8.40 -13.63
CA LYS A 476 42.62 -8.97 -12.44
C LYS A 476 41.58 -8.03 -11.85
N VAL A 477 41.81 -6.72 -11.91
CA VAL A 477 40.80 -5.67 -11.72
C VAL A 477 40.67 -4.90 -13.05
N PRO A 478 39.68 -5.22 -13.89
CA PRO A 478 39.57 -4.62 -15.22
C PRO A 478 39.02 -3.19 -15.14
N ALA A 479 39.21 -2.42 -16.21
CA ALA A 479 38.76 -1.03 -16.28
C ALA A 479 37.25 -0.89 -15.97
N GLY A 480 36.91 0.05 -15.10
CA GLY A 480 35.54 0.22 -14.62
C GLY A 480 35.19 -0.60 -13.37
N TYR A 481 36.12 -1.36 -12.78
CA TYR A 481 35.97 -2.01 -11.47
C TYR A 481 36.86 -1.39 -10.40
N MET A 482 36.52 -1.68 -9.14
CA MET A 482 37.28 -1.33 -7.94
C MET A 482 37.14 -2.43 -6.87
N PHE A 483 38.18 -2.61 -6.06
CA PHE A 483 38.06 -3.29 -4.77
C PHE A 483 37.47 -2.30 -3.78
N ALA A 484 36.17 -2.42 -3.50
CA ALA A 484 35.41 -1.35 -2.88
C ALA A 484 35.72 -1.16 -1.39
N HIS A 485 35.98 0.10 -1.03
CA HIS A 485 36.06 0.55 0.36
C HIS A 485 34.76 0.28 1.13
N HIS A 486 34.86 0.22 2.45
CA HIS A 486 33.77 -0.19 3.32
C HIS A 486 32.52 0.68 3.19
N GLU A 487 32.63 1.97 2.85
CA GLU A 487 31.46 2.87 2.78
C GLU A 487 30.52 2.54 1.61
N TYR A 488 31.01 1.88 0.57
CA TYR A 488 30.17 1.38 -0.53
C TYR A 488 29.31 0.21 -0.06
N TRP A 489 29.93 -0.79 0.57
CA TRP A 489 29.23 -1.91 1.22
C TRP A 489 28.27 -1.43 2.31
N ARG A 490 28.60 -0.37 3.04
CA ARG A 490 27.71 0.28 4.03
C ARG A 490 26.48 0.95 3.44
N SER A 491 26.31 1.01 2.11
CA SER A 491 25.01 1.30 1.51
C SER A 491 23.98 0.18 1.78
N ILE A 492 24.42 -1.08 1.89
CA ILE A 492 23.60 -2.30 2.10
C ILE A 492 23.75 -2.90 3.50
N LEU A 493 24.96 -2.87 4.08
CA LEU A 493 25.27 -3.54 5.36
C LEU A 493 25.96 -2.57 6.34
N PRO A 494 25.29 -2.18 7.44
CA PRO A 494 25.77 -1.15 8.36
C PRO A 494 26.84 -1.73 9.30
N GLN A 495 27.25 -1.00 10.34
CA GLN A 495 28.11 -1.59 11.37
C GLN A 495 27.44 -2.82 12.01
N PHE A 496 26.18 -2.70 12.41
CA PHE A 496 25.44 -3.76 13.10
C PHE A 496 23.93 -3.64 12.83
N TYR A 497 23.18 -4.71 13.09
CA TYR A 497 21.74 -4.86 12.76
C TYR A 497 21.39 -4.95 11.26
N GLY A 498 22.37 -5.17 10.38
CA GLY A 498 22.10 -5.46 8.97
C GLY A 498 21.26 -6.73 8.82
N PHE A 499 20.12 -6.60 8.12
CA PHE A 499 19.11 -7.64 7.97
C PHE A 499 18.72 -8.32 9.30
N SER A 500 18.43 -7.48 10.30
CA SER A 500 17.93 -7.86 11.63
C SER A 500 16.80 -8.90 11.63
N GLY A 501 16.03 -8.98 10.55
CA GLY A 501 14.96 -9.96 10.38
C GLY A 501 15.41 -11.43 10.35
N PHE A 502 16.70 -11.72 10.15
CA PHE A 502 17.22 -13.07 10.35
C PHE A 502 17.49 -13.42 11.82
N ARG A 503 17.58 -12.43 12.73
CA ARG A 503 18.19 -12.61 14.04
C ARG A 503 17.46 -13.68 14.87
N ASN A 504 18.21 -14.71 15.29
CA ASN A 504 17.70 -15.89 15.99
C ASN A 504 16.49 -16.51 15.28
N ASN A 505 16.66 -16.88 13.99
CA ASN A 505 15.58 -17.38 13.12
C ASN A 505 14.36 -16.43 13.06
N GLY A 506 14.64 -15.12 13.09
CA GLY A 506 13.67 -14.03 13.04
C GLY A 506 12.93 -13.72 14.34
N ASN A 507 13.24 -14.41 15.45
CA ASN A 507 12.47 -14.33 16.69
C ASN A 507 12.86 -13.17 17.63
N THR A 508 13.91 -12.37 17.31
CA THR A 508 14.40 -11.35 18.26
C THR A 508 13.65 -10.00 18.23
N TYR A 509 13.07 -9.60 17.09
CA TYR A 509 12.50 -8.26 16.92
C TYR A 509 11.08 -8.30 16.37
N ASN A 510 10.15 -7.63 17.06
CA ASN A 510 8.73 -7.55 16.68
C ASN A 510 8.40 -6.31 15.80
N CYS A 511 9.37 -5.41 15.62
CA CYS A 511 9.32 -4.18 14.83
C CYS A 511 10.58 -4.08 13.94
N SER A 512 10.61 -3.10 13.02
CA SER A 512 11.77 -2.82 12.18
C SER A 512 12.98 -2.30 12.98
N MET A 513 14.21 -2.51 12.50
CA MET A 513 15.43 -1.93 13.07
C MET A 513 15.92 -0.77 12.21
N GLY A 514 15.90 0.45 12.74
CA GLY A 514 16.52 1.61 12.12
C GLY A 514 17.98 1.77 12.53
N ILE A 515 18.85 2.25 11.64
CA ILE A 515 20.22 2.66 11.99
C ILE A 515 20.71 3.83 11.12
N VAL A 516 21.42 4.76 11.75
CA VAL A 516 22.21 5.79 11.06
C VAL A 516 23.54 5.18 10.64
N SER A 517 23.82 5.12 9.33
CA SER A 517 25.01 4.49 8.76
C SER A 517 25.75 5.45 7.82
N PRO A 518 27.10 5.46 7.80
CA PRO A 518 27.87 6.19 6.79
C PRO A 518 27.96 5.35 5.50
N ALA A 519 27.41 5.86 4.40
CA ALA A 519 27.29 5.15 3.12
C ALA A 519 27.74 5.98 1.92
N ARG A 520 28.04 5.29 0.81
CA ARG A 520 28.42 5.89 -0.47
C ARG A 520 27.94 5.04 -1.64
N LEU A 521 27.78 5.68 -2.81
CA LEU A 521 27.63 5.02 -4.11
C LEU A 521 28.73 5.51 -5.07
N PRO A 522 29.07 4.74 -6.11
CA PRO A 522 29.94 5.22 -7.17
C PRO A 522 29.38 6.50 -7.81
N GLY A 523 30.27 7.44 -8.13
CA GLY A 523 29.90 8.79 -8.58
C GLY A 523 29.50 9.77 -7.48
N TRP A 524 29.43 9.37 -6.19
CA TRP A 524 29.24 10.33 -5.09
C TRP A 524 30.56 11.01 -4.70
N ASN A 525 30.50 12.35 -4.61
CA ASN A 525 31.59 13.24 -4.19
C ASN A 525 32.16 12.96 -2.78
N GLY A 526 31.50 12.11 -1.97
CA GLY A 526 31.96 11.68 -0.66
C GLY A 526 30.90 10.89 0.10
N THR A 527 31.31 10.27 1.21
CA THR A 527 30.45 9.53 2.14
C THR A 527 29.36 10.45 2.73
N LYS A 528 28.16 9.90 2.95
CA LYS A 528 27.02 10.58 3.59
C LYS A 528 26.49 9.77 4.77
N LEU A 529 25.94 10.44 5.77
CA LEU A 529 25.06 9.78 6.73
C LEU A 529 23.69 9.51 6.08
N VAL A 530 23.20 8.29 6.25
CA VAL A 530 21.90 7.83 5.76
C VAL A 530 21.18 7.07 6.87
N PHE A 531 19.85 7.06 6.80
CA PHE A 531 19.03 6.16 7.60
C PHE A 531 18.74 4.90 6.79
N GLN A 532 18.93 3.75 7.43
CA GLN A 532 18.62 2.43 6.88
C GLN A 532 17.63 1.76 7.83
N SER A 533 16.60 1.13 7.27
CA SER A 533 15.61 0.39 8.05
C SER A 533 15.60 -1.05 7.57
N TYR A 534 15.69 -1.99 8.51
CA TYR A 534 15.64 -3.43 8.27
C TYR A 534 14.35 -4.00 8.88
N SER A 535 13.77 -5.01 8.26
CA SER A 535 12.54 -5.61 8.79
C SER A 535 12.78 -6.41 10.07
N LYS A 536 11.68 -6.71 10.77
CA LYS A 536 11.55 -7.91 11.60
C LYS A 536 11.66 -9.19 10.75
N GLY A 537 11.67 -10.36 11.40
CA GLY A 537 11.55 -11.63 10.67
C GLY A 537 10.18 -11.75 10.02
N VAL A 538 10.16 -12.06 8.72
CA VAL A 538 8.94 -12.28 7.95
C VAL A 538 9.02 -13.65 7.29
N ARG A 539 7.90 -14.36 7.17
CA ARG A 539 7.85 -15.64 6.47
C ARG A 539 7.04 -15.54 5.19
N ASP A 540 7.51 -16.19 4.13
CA ASP A 540 6.75 -16.34 2.89
C ASP A 540 5.63 -17.39 3.04
N SER A 541 4.88 -17.65 1.96
CA SER A 541 3.80 -18.64 1.96
C SER A 541 4.27 -20.11 2.07
N GLN A 542 5.58 -20.34 2.04
CA GLN A 542 6.24 -21.64 2.21
C GLN A 542 6.91 -21.76 3.60
N GLY A 543 6.89 -20.70 4.41
CA GLY A 543 7.49 -20.65 5.75
C GLY A 543 8.96 -20.24 5.78
N ASN A 544 9.59 -19.98 4.62
CA ASN A 544 10.99 -19.54 4.54
C ASN A 544 11.14 -18.18 5.22
N LEU A 545 12.27 -17.97 5.91
CA LEU A 545 12.56 -16.70 6.55
C LEU A 545 13.10 -15.70 5.52
N ILE A 546 12.45 -14.56 5.42
CA ILE A 546 12.77 -13.44 4.54
C ILE A 546 13.09 -12.22 5.41
N ALA A 547 14.08 -11.42 4.99
CA ALA A 547 14.34 -10.11 5.58
C ALA A 547 14.42 -9.03 4.49
N TYR A 548 13.94 -7.84 4.81
CA TYR A 548 13.90 -6.69 3.92
C TYR A 548 14.74 -5.54 4.46
N MET A 549 15.15 -4.65 3.56
CA MET A 549 15.87 -3.41 3.85
C MET A 549 15.27 -2.27 3.02
N ILE A 550 15.07 -1.09 3.63
CA ILE A 550 14.96 0.19 2.91
C ILE A 550 16.26 0.96 3.14
N GLY A 551 17.01 1.17 2.05
CA GLY A 551 18.32 1.83 2.07
C GLY A 551 18.29 3.31 1.71
N LEU A 552 19.42 3.98 1.96
CA LEU A 552 19.75 5.35 1.51
C LEU A 552 18.63 6.38 1.73
N SER A 553 17.93 6.31 2.87
CA SER A 553 16.89 7.28 3.23
C SER A 553 17.50 8.50 3.94
N LYS A 554 16.92 9.68 3.72
CA LYS A 554 17.21 10.87 4.53
C LYS A 554 16.78 10.68 5.98
N GLN A 555 17.26 11.57 6.86
CA GLN A 555 16.93 11.59 8.28
C GLN A 555 15.39 11.56 8.53
N PRO A 556 14.87 10.63 9.36
CA PRO A 556 13.51 10.69 9.86
C PRO A 556 13.30 11.92 10.76
N SER A 557 12.10 12.50 10.73
CA SER A 557 11.77 13.68 11.56
C SER A 557 11.37 13.36 13.00
N TYR A 558 11.25 12.08 13.37
CA TYR A 558 10.84 11.65 14.72
C TYR A 558 12.01 11.23 15.63
N ILE A 559 13.20 10.97 15.09
CA ILE A 559 14.35 10.52 15.88
C ILE A 559 15.05 11.68 16.60
N SER A 560 15.53 11.45 17.83
CA SER A 560 16.15 12.46 18.68
C SER A 560 17.66 12.62 18.51
N ASN A 561 18.37 11.59 18.02
CA ASN A 561 19.82 11.61 17.84
C ASN A 561 20.22 11.20 16.41
N THR A 562 20.82 12.13 15.67
CA THR A 562 21.17 12.01 14.25
C THR A 562 22.63 11.61 14.02
N GLY A 563 23.37 11.32 15.09
CA GLY A 563 24.77 10.89 15.02
C GLY A 563 24.95 9.52 14.36
N GLU A 564 26.17 9.26 13.91
CA GLU A 564 26.55 7.99 13.30
C GLU A 564 26.33 6.80 14.26
N GLY A 565 25.92 5.65 13.71
CA GLY A 565 25.75 4.39 14.44
C GLY A 565 24.54 4.33 15.37
N GLN A 566 23.73 5.38 15.49
CA GLN A 566 22.54 5.37 16.36
C GLN A 566 21.48 4.39 15.83
N ALA A 567 21.08 3.42 16.65
CA ALA A 567 20.14 2.36 16.29
C ALA A 567 18.80 2.49 17.02
N TYR A 568 17.70 2.23 16.31
CA TYR A 568 16.31 2.49 16.71
C TYR A 568 15.44 1.25 16.51
N GLN A 569 14.43 1.06 17.36
CA GLN A 569 13.48 -0.06 17.26
C GLN A 569 12.09 0.44 16.86
N GLY A 570 11.77 0.28 15.58
CA GLY A 570 10.54 0.77 14.96
C GLY A 570 10.40 2.28 15.05
N TYR A 571 9.18 2.76 15.29
CA TYR A 571 8.85 4.16 15.59
C TYR A 571 9.34 4.65 16.97
N ALA A 572 10.57 4.32 17.37
CA ALA A 572 11.21 4.84 18.57
C ALA A 572 11.78 6.25 18.35
N LYS A 573 11.52 7.16 19.29
CA LYS A 573 12.08 8.52 19.30
C LYS A 573 13.54 8.55 19.73
N ASN A 574 13.91 7.77 20.74
CA ASN A 574 15.28 7.67 21.24
C ASN A 574 15.97 6.38 20.77
N PRO A 575 17.29 6.39 20.54
CA PRO A 575 18.02 5.20 20.12
C PRO A 575 18.12 4.18 21.26
N LEU A 576 18.06 2.89 20.89
CA LEU A 576 18.34 1.75 21.77
C LEU A 576 19.81 1.74 22.21
N THR A 577 20.72 1.98 21.26
CA THR A 577 22.16 1.89 21.47
C THR A 577 22.92 2.57 20.32
N ARG A 578 24.22 2.79 20.50
CA ARG A 578 25.12 3.18 19.41
C ARG A 578 25.95 1.98 18.94
N ALA A 579 25.91 1.69 17.65
CA ALA A 579 26.77 0.76 16.94
C ALA A 579 27.70 1.55 16.00
N SER A 580 28.64 2.29 16.58
CA SER A 580 29.58 3.15 15.87
C SER A 580 30.50 2.35 14.95
N SER A 581 30.72 2.82 13.72
CA SER A 581 31.80 2.36 12.84
C SER A 581 33.17 2.96 13.19
N GLY A 582 33.21 3.97 14.06
CA GLY A 582 34.44 4.67 14.47
C GLY A 582 34.96 5.70 13.46
N VAL A 583 34.20 5.97 12.40
CA VAL A 583 34.54 6.88 11.29
C VAL A 583 33.31 7.65 10.82
N PHE A 584 33.54 8.71 10.04
CA PHE A 584 32.48 9.50 9.38
C PHE A 584 31.41 10.11 10.32
N GLU A 585 31.71 10.29 11.61
CA GLU A 585 30.78 10.90 12.59
C GLU A 585 30.32 12.31 12.19
N SER A 586 31.17 13.06 11.50
CA SER A 586 30.93 14.41 10.97
C SER A 586 30.48 14.44 9.51
N ALA A 587 30.21 13.29 8.88
CA ALA A 587 29.79 13.25 7.48
C ALA A 587 28.41 13.92 7.28
N PRO A 588 28.22 14.74 6.24
CA PRO A 588 26.94 15.37 5.99
C PRO A 588 25.87 14.33 5.64
N TRP A 589 24.65 14.54 6.12
CA TRP A 589 23.50 13.71 5.78
C TRP A 589 23.15 13.79 4.28
N ILE A 590 22.48 12.76 3.77
CA ILE A 590 21.78 12.84 2.49
C ILE A 590 20.54 13.75 2.62
N ASP A 591 20.40 14.74 1.72
CA ASP A 591 19.32 15.74 1.74
C ASP A 591 18.03 15.21 1.10
N LYS A 592 18.17 14.37 0.07
CA LYS A 592 17.08 13.83 -0.76
C LYS A 592 17.07 12.32 -0.77
N ASN A 593 15.89 11.75 -1.00
CA ASN A 593 15.69 10.31 -1.16
C ASN A 593 16.01 9.83 -2.60
N ASP A 594 16.85 10.54 -3.36
CA ASP A 594 17.02 10.33 -4.81
C ASP A 594 17.61 8.95 -5.17
N TYR A 595 18.26 8.29 -4.21
CA TYR A 595 18.83 6.94 -4.31
C TYR A 595 18.13 5.92 -3.38
N ARG A 596 17.00 6.28 -2.77
CA ARG A 596 16.24 5.38 -1.86
C ARG A 596 15.83 4.12 -2.62
N TYR A 597 15.97 2.96 -2.00
CA TYR A 597 15.63 1.67 -2.59
C TYR A 597 15.09 0.70 -1.53
N VAL A 598 14.49 -0.40 -1.97
CA VAL A 598 14.17 -1.56 -1.12
C VAL A 598 14.88 -2.81 -1.63
N MET A 599 15.34 -3.64 -0.70
CA MET A 599 15.97 -4.93 -0.98
C MET A 599 15.27 -6.04 -0.20
N ARG A 600 15.16 -7.22 -0.79
CA ARG A 600 14.65 -8.47 -0.22
C ARG A 600 15.75 -9.52 -0.27
N TRP A 601 15.96 -10.22 0.83
CA TRP A 601 16.92 -11.31 0.96
C TRP A 601 16.15 -12.61 1.24
N GLU A 602 16.34 -13.61 0.38
CA GLU A 602 15.95 -15.01 0.63
C GLU A 602 17.20 -15.91 0.68
N ASP A 603 17.25 -16.87 1.60
CA ASP A 603 18.31 -17.89 1.63
C ASP A 603 17.91 -19.09 0.77
N LYS A 604 18.78 -19.49 -0.16
CA LYS A 604 18.46 -20.56 -1.12
C LYS A 604 19.72 -21.31 -1.58
N ASN A 605 19.66 -22.64 -1.51
CA ASN A 605 20.69 -23.56 -2.00
C ASN A 605 22.12 -23.25 -1.51
N GLY A 606 22.27 -22.73 -0.29
CA GLY A 606 23.57 -22.34 0.28
C GLY A 606 24.08 -20.96 -0.13
N ASN A 607 23.19 -20.05 -0.56
CA ASN A 607 23.51 -18.67 -0.95
C ASN A 607 22.47 -17.70 -0.38
N ALA A 608 22.86 -16.44 -0.17
CA ALA A 608 21.93 -15.33 -0.04
C ALA A 608 21.55 -14.82 -1.43
N ILE A 609 20.25 -14.75 -1.74
CA ILE A 609 19.74 -14.13 -2.98
C ILE A 609 19.15 -12.77 -2.62
N LEU A 610 19.81 -11.71 -3.10
CA LEU A 610 19.44 -10.32 -2.88
C LEU A 610 18.70 -9.78 -4.11
N LYS A 611 17.47 -9.29 -3.92
CA LYS A 611 16.63 -8.66 -4.96
C LYS A 611 16.36 -7.20 -4.62
N GLN A 612 16.43 -6.30 -5.59
CA GLN A 612 16.37 -4.85 -5.36
C GLN A 612 15.37 -4.12 -6.28
N ARG A 613 14.63 -3.17 -5.72
CA ARG A 613 13.77 -2.20 -6.44
C ARG A 613 14.08 -0.76 -6.06
N TYR A 614 14.04 0.14 -7.04
CA TYR A 614 14.18 1.58 -6.82
C TYR A 614 12.92 2.17 -6.16
N LEU A 615 13.10 3.07 -5.19
CA LEU A 615 12.00 3.80 -4.52
C LEU A 615 12.07 5.30 -4.81
N GLY A 616 13.26 5.89 -4.71
CA GLY A 616 13.49 7.29 -5.03
C GLY A 616 12.74 8.30 -4.14
N PRO A 617 12.64 9.56 -4.61
CA PRO A 617 12.15 10.68 -3.81
C PRO A 617 10.63 10.78 -3.77
N ARG A 618 9.91 10.00 -4.59
CA ARG A 618 8.43 9.97 -4.65
C ARG A 618 7.82 8.83 -3.86
N PHE A 619 8.63 8.02 -3.17
CA PHE A 619 8.14 6.94 -2.34
C PHE A 619 7.85 7.41 -0.91
N VAL A 620 6.58 7.35 -0.50
CA VAL A 620 6.09 7.86 0.79
C VAL A 620 5.85 6.78 1.84
N LEU A 621 5.99 5.50 1.50
CA LEU A 621 5.84 4.39 2.45
C LEU A 621 7.13 4.16 3.26
N ASP A 622 7.00 3.35 4.31
CA ASP A 622 8.04 2.97 5.27
C ASP A 622 8.20 1.43 5.34
N MET A 623 9.02 0.91 6.26
CA MET A 623 9.38 -0.52 6.28
C MET A 623 8.17 -1.39 6.62
N ASP A 624 7.44 -1.03 7.67
CA ASP A 624 6.31 -1.82 8.16
C ASP A 624 5.09 -1.75 7.21
N ASP A 625 5.06 -0.78 6.28
CA ASP A 625 4.13 -0.81 5.14
C ASP A 625 4.46 -1.96 4.15
N ILE A 626 5.75 -2.20 3.83
CA ILE A 626 6.18 -3.01 2.67
C ILE A 626 7.03 -4.25 2.99
N ALA A 627 7.19 -4.62 4.26
CA ALA A 627 7.88 -5.83 4.70
C ALA A 627 7.03 -7.10 4.43
N ASN A 628 6.60 -7.29 3.18
CA ASN A 628 5.63 -8.31 2.78
C ASN A 628 5.82 -8.72 1.31
N GLU A 629 5.38 -9.94 0.99
CA GLU A 629 5.43 -10.45 -0.37
C GLU A 629 4.35 -9.83 -1.29
N ASP A 630 3.31 -9.17 -0.74
CA ASP A 630 2.36 -8.37 -1.52
C ASP A 630 3.07 -7.23 -2.28
N PHE A 631 4.06 -6.59 -1.66
CA PHE A 631 4.92 -5.62 -2.33
C PHE A 631 5.75 -6.26 -3.44
N TRP A 632 6.34 -7.43 -3.20
CA TRP A 632 7.20 -8.12 -4.17
C TRP A 632 6.44 -8.88 -5.26
N ALA A 633 5.15 -9.16 -5.06
CA ALA A 633 4.29 -9.90 -5.99
C ALA A 633 4.35 -9.34 -7.42
N LYS A 634 4.54 -10.24 -8.38
CA LYS A 634 4.60 -9.92 -9.82
C LYS A 634 3.31 -9.21 -10.25
N PRO A 635 3.37 -8.19 -11.13
CA PRO A 635 2.17 -7.48 -11.55
C PRO A 635 1.25 -8.36 -12.43
N ILE A 636 -0.01 -7.96 -12.56
CA ILE A 636 -1.03 -8.70 -13.31
C ILE A 636 -0.56 -8.96 -14.77
N THR A 637 -0.39 -10.24 -15.11
CA THR A 637 -0.19 -10.81 -16.46
C THR A 637 0.49 -9.90 -17.49
N GLY A 638 1.82 -9.95 -17.52
CA GLY A 638 2.65 -9.30 -18.53
C GLY A 638 4.11 -9.71 -18.43
N THR A 639 4.88 -9.49 -19.51
CA THR A 639 6.34 -9.71 -19.55
C THR A 639 7.06 -8.51 -18.93
N TYR A 640 6.84 -8.30 -17.63
CA TYR A 640 7.56 -7.30 -16.87
C TYR A 640 8.98 -7.78 -16.56
N PRO A 641 9.99 -6.89 -16.61
CA PRO A 641 11.38 -7.26 -16.35
C PRO A 641 11.57 -7.65 -14.88
N ASN A 642 12.56 -8.51 -14.63
CA ASN A 642 12.89 -9.03 -13.30
C ASN A 642 13.44 -7.93 -12.38
N ASP A 643 13.41 -8.17 -11.06
CA ASP A 643 14.12 -7.33 -10.11
C ASP A 643 15.63 -7.55 -10.20
N VAL A 644 16.44 -6.52 -9.90
CA VAL A 644 17.91 -6.62 -9.93
C VAL A 644 18.35 -7.66 -8.89
N GLU A 645 18.99 -8.75 -9.33
CA GLU A 645 19.37 -9.88 -8.48
C GLU A 645 20.89 -10.01 -8.33
N ARG A 646 21.37 -10.31 -7.11
CA ARG A 646 22.76 -10.72 -6.85
C ARG A 646 22.77 -11.92 -5.90
N ILE A 647 23.46 -12.99 -6.29
CA ILE A 647 23.64 -14.20 -5.49
C ILE A 647 24.98 -14.11 -4.76
N VAL A 648 24.96 -14.23 -3.44
CA VAL A 648 26.13 -14.17 -2.55
C VAL A 648 26.38 -15.58 -1.99
N PRO A 649 27.39 -16.32 -2.49
CA PRO A 649 27.67 -17.68 -2.05
C PRO A 649 28.13 -17.73 -0.59
N TYR A 650 27.54 -18.63 0.20
CA TYR A 650 27.95 -18.82 1.59
C TYR A 650 29.23 -19.67 1.70
N ALA A 651 30.36 -19.08 1.30
CA ALA A 651 31.68 -19.71 1.29
C ALA A 651 32.28 -19.95 2.71
N GLY A 652 31.56 -19.62 3.78
CA GLY A 652 31.99 -19.77 5.17
C GLY A 652 32.90 -18.63 5.65
N ILE A 653 33.08 -18.56 6.98
CA ILE A 653 33.71 -17.42 7.66
C ILE A 653 34.86 -17.84 8.59
N TYR A 654 35.68 -16.87 8.98
CA TYR A 654 36.49 -17.00 10.19
C TYR A 654 35.63 -16.76 11.43
N ASP A 655 35.91 -17.54 12.45
CA ASP A 655 35.22 -17.55 13.73
C ASP A 655 36.25 -17.49 14.86
N VAL A 656 35.81 -17.12 16.06
CA VAL A 656 36.67 -16.85 17.22
C VAL A 656 36.43 -17.85 18.34
N ALA A 657 37.50 -18.18 19.07
CA ALA A 657 37.45 -18.97 20.28
C ALA A 657 38.44 -18.40 21.32
N SER A 658 38.20 -18.67 22.59
CA SER A 658 39.09 -18.28 23.69
C SER A 658 39.24 -19.41 24.67
N THR A 659 40.47 -19.68 25.09
CA THR A 659 40.80 -20.67 26.12
C THR A 659 41.38 -19.94 27.32
N LYS A 660 40.67 -19.96 28.46
CA LYS A 660 41.17 -19.38 29.72
C LYS A 660 42.43 -20.10 30.19
N ASP A 661 43.32 -19.36 30.84
CA ASP A 661 44.49 -19.93 31.51
C ASP A 661 44.05 -20.66 32.80
N PRO A 662 44.23 -21.99 32.92
CA PRO A 662 43.78 -22.77 34.07
C PRO A 662 44.62 -22.53 35.34
N SER A 663 45.73 -21.80 35.26
CA SER A 663 46.50 -21.35 36.44
C SER A 663 45.89 -20.12 37.14
N LYS A 664 44.89 -19.49 36.52
CA LYS A 664 44.25 -18.25 37.00
C LYS A 664 42.90 -18.54 37.68
N PRO A 665 42.41 -17.65 38.55
CA PRO A 665 41.06 -17.76 39.10
C PRO A 665 40.02 -17.83 37.97
N ALA A 666 38.96 -18.63 38.15
CA ALA A 666 37.93 -18.84 37.11
C ALA A 666 37.21 -17.54 36.66
N SER A 667 37.24 -16.50 37.50
CA SER A 667 36.77 -15.15 37.23
C SER A 667 37.70 -14.30 36.35
N SER A 668 38.97 -14.68 36.19
CA SER A 668 39.90 -14.00 35.27
C SER A 668 39.51 -14.26 33.82
N ASN A 669 39.78 -13.28 32.95
CA ASN A 669 39.65 -13.40 31.49
C ASN A 669 41.02 -13.57 30.80
N GLU A 670 42.08 -13.79 31.56
CA GLU A 670 43.38 -14.21 31.05
C GLU A 670 43.31 -15.58 30.35
N GLY A 671 44.04 -15.71 29.25
CA GLY A 671 44.02 -16.88 28.38
C GLY A 671 44.55 -16.55 26.98
N GLN A 672 44.27 -17.41 26.02
CA GLN A 672 44.58 -17.19 24.60
C GLN A 672 43.27 -17.09 23.81
N THR A 673 43.05 -15.97 23.13
CA THR A 673 42.00 -15.81 22.11
C THR A 673 42.61 -16.09 20.74
N TRP A 674 41.92 -16.86 19.92
CA TRP A 674 42.40 -17.35 18.63
C TRP A 674 41.26 -17.52 17.64
N TRP A 675 41.59 -17.53 16.36
CA TRP A 675 40.64 -17.63 15.26
C TRP A 675 40.85 -18.93 14.48
N TYR A 676 39.80 -19.36 13.79
CA TYR A 676 39.83 -20.55 12.94
C TYR A 676 38.83 -20.42 11.81
N PHE A 677 39.05 -21.14 10.71
CA PHE A 677 38.06 -21.20 9.63
C PHE A 677 36.95 -22.19 10.02
N ASN A 678 35.73 -21.70 10.22
CA ASN A 678 34.63 -22.55 10.70
C ASN A 678 33.89 -23.17 9.51
N ALA A 679 34.38 -24.32 9.02
CA ALA A 679 33.80 -25.03 7.87
C ALA A 679 32.30 -25.35 8.02
N ASN A 680 31.77 -25.45 9.24
CA ASN A 680 30.33 -25.65 9.49
C ASN A 680 29.45 -24.46 9.10
N THR A 681 30.04 -23.32 8.75
CA THR A 681 29.37 -22.10 8.25
C THR A 681 29.27 -22.04 6.73
N ILE A 682 29.90 -22.97 6.00
CA ILE A 682 29.72 -23.14 4.56
C ILE A 682 28.24 -23.48 4.29
N GLY A 683 27.64 -22.85 3.28
CA GLY A 683 26.22 -22.94 2.98
C GLY A 683 25.31 -22.15 3.93
N LYS A 684 25.84 -21.35 4.86
CA LYS A 684 25.07 -20.57 5.86
C LYS A 684 25.53 -19.11 6.04
N CYS A 685 26.82 -18.85 5.88
CA CYS A 685 27.44 -17.56 6.17
C CYS A 685 28.45 -17.17 5.07
N ALA A 686 28.62 -15.87 4.80
CA ALA A 686 29.70 -15.36 3.93
C ALA A 686 30.46 -14.21 4.60
N GLN A 687 31.72 -14.04 4.23
CA GLN A 687 32.61 -13.00 4.73
C GLN A 687 33.54 -12.53 3.60
N TYR A 688 33.58 -11.23 3.33
CA TYR A 688 34.37 -10.64 2.24
C TYR A 688 35.37 -9.61 2.74
N TRP A 689 36.56 -9.55 2.14
CA TRP A 689 37.52 -8.48 2.44
C TRP A 689 37.02 -7.08 2.01
N THR A 690 37.53 -6.06 2.69
CA THR A 690 37.57 -4.66 2.21
C THR A 690 39.01 -4.14 2.35
N PRO A 691 39.43 -3.07 1.65
CA PRO A 691 40.80 -2.55 1.73
C PRO A 691 41.11 -1.83 3.06
N ASP A 692 40.09 -1.47 3.84
CA ASP A 692 40.21 -0.55 4.98
C ASP A 692 40.54 -1.25 6.29
N ASP A 693 41.36 -0.61 7.12
CA ASP A 693 41.64 -1.05 8.49
C ASP A 693 40.44 -0.80 9.42
N ALA A 694 40.27 -1.64 10.43
CA ALA A 694 39.24 -1.50 11.47
C ALA A 694 39.50 -0.26 12.36
N PRO A 695 38.64 0.78 12.34
CA PRO A 695 38.86 1.98 13.15
C PRO A 695 38.78 1.69 14.66
N ALA A 696 39.68 2.30 15.44
CA ALA A 696 39.77 2.08 16.88
C ALA A 696 38.47 2.46 17.65
N GLY A 697 37.73 3.46 17.17
CA GLY A 697 36.43 3.85 17.74
C GLY A 697 35.24 2.98 17.29
N GLY A 698 35.48 1.94 16.49
CA GLY A 698 34.46 1.02 15.99
C GLY A 698 34.00 0.02 17.04
N ARG A 699 32.71 -0.32 17.00
CA ARG A 699 32.12 -1.38 17.83
C ARG A 699 32.26 -2.74 17.13
N TYR A 700 32.92 -3.70 17.78
CA TYR A 700 33.13 -5.07 17.27
C TYR A 700 32.68 -6.14 18.28
N ALA A 701 32.45 -7.36 17.80
CA ALA A 701 32.09 -8.51 18.62
C ALA A 701 33.26 -8.98 19.50
N THR A 702 34.46 -9.04 18.93
CA THR A 702 35.72 -9.30 19.65
C THR A 702 36.53 -8.01 19.71
N GLN A 703 36.95 -7.60 20.91
CA GLN A 703 37.62 -6.31 21.13
C GLN A 703 38.96 -6.49 21.87
N ALA A 704 39.90 -5.57 21.61
CA ALA A 704 41.13 -5.48 22.41
C ALA A 704 40.80 -5.00 23.85
N PRO A 705 41.65 -5.30 24.86
CA PRO A 705 41.42 -4.86 26.24
C PRO A 705 41.28 -3.34 26.43
N GLY A 706 41.81 -2.53 25.50
CA GLY A 706 41.64 -1.06 25.48
C GLY A 706 40.47 -0.54 24.63
N GLY A 707 39.61 -1.43 24.10
CA GLY A 707 38.61 -1.11 23.09
C GLY A 707 39.15 -1.20 21.65
N GLY A 708 38.25 -1.10 20.68
CA GLY A 708 38.56 -1.33 19.25
C GLY A 708 38.76 -2.81 18.91
N ALA A 709 39.10 -3.12 17.66
CA ALA A 709 39.37 -4.49 17.21
C ALA A 709 40.66 -5.05 17.84
N MET A 710 40.75 -6.38 18.03
CA MET A 710 42.03 -7.02 18.36
C MET A 710 43.01 -6.89 17.19
N GLN A 711 44.30 -6.81 17.49
CA GLN A 711 45.38 -6.57 16.52
C GLN A 711 46.01 -7.87 16.01
N ASP A 712 46.82 -7.77 14.95
CA ASP A 712 47.72 -8.84 14.52
C ASP A 712 48.96 -8.97 15.43
N ASN A 713 49.79 -9.98 15.19
CA ASN A 713 51.05 -10.18 15.92
C ASN A 713 52.15 -9.13 15.62
N ALA A 714 51.87 -8.12 14.79
CA ALA A 714 52.70 -6.95 14.55
C ALA A 714 52.07 -5.64 15.08
N HIS A 715 51.06 -5.77 15.95
CA HIS A 715 50.29 -4.67 16.55
C HIS A 715 49.64 -3.73 15.52
N LYS A 716 49.15 -4.30 14.41
CA LYS A 716 48.36 -3.59 13.39
C LYS A 716 46.88 -3.96 13.48
N ALA A 717 46.03 -3.05 13.02
CA ALA A 717 44.60 -3.29 12.95
C ALA A 717 44.28 -4.33 11.86
N PRO A 718 43.28 -5.20 12.07
CA PRO A 718 42.76 -6.07 11.02
C PRO A 718 41.97 -5.25 10.00
N LYS A 719 41.71 -5.84 8.83
CA LYS A 719 40.82 -5.26 7.83
C LYS A 719 39.37 -5.41 8.23
N LEU A 720 38.58 -4.38 7.94
CA LEU A 720 37.14 -4.47 7.93
C LEU A 720 36.69 -5.53 6.92
N SER A 721 35.62 -6.22 7.25
CA SER A 721 35.10 -7.30 6.42
C SER A 721 33.57 -7.35 6.48
N VAL A 722 32.97 -7.58 5.32
CA VAL A 722 31.52 -7.60 5.12
C VAL A 722 31.02 -8.99 5.48
N THR A 723 30.25 -9.11 6.57
CA THR A 723 29.72 -10.40 7.02
C THR A 723 28.23 -10.53 6.71
N PHE A 724 27.85 -11.61 6.03
CA PHE A 724 26.47 -12.04 5.78
C PHE A 724 26.15 -13.21 6.71
N ARG A 725 25.13 -13.04 7.57
CA ARG A 725 24.69 -13.95 8.65
C ARG A 725 25.80 -14.52 9.53
N TYR A 726 26.17 -13.85 10.64
CA TYR A 726 27.07 -14.47 11.63
C TYR A 726 26.30 -15.30 12.66
N SER A 727 26.17 -16.59 12.39
CA SER A 727 25.37 -17.54 13.19
C SER A 727 25.93 -17.87 14.59
N VAL A 728 27.23 -17.68 14.86
CA VAL A 728 27.88 -18.24 16.06
C VAL A 728 27.85 -17.30 17.27
N VAL A 729 28.20 -16.02 17.10
CA VAL A 729 28.33 -15.04 18.23
C VAL A 729 27.43 -13.82 18.07
N ALA A 730 26.72 -13.68 16.93
CA ALA A 730 25.83 -12.55 16.66
C ALA A 730 24.44 -12.95 16.11
N ASP A 731 24.00 -14.18 16.41
CA ASP A 731 22.65 -14.70 16.15
C ASP A 731 22.12 -14.49 14.71
N ASP A 732 22.95 -14.62 13.68
CA ASP A 732 22.64 -14.35 12.25
C ASP A 732 22.55 -12.87 11.82
N ILE A 733 22.96 -11.90 12.63
CA ILE A 733 23.08 -10.51 12.18
C ILE A 733 24.16 -10.37 11.09
N SER A 734 23.92 -9.46 10.13
CA SER A 734 24.89 -9.08 9.09
C SER A 734 25.46 -7.66 9.33
N GLY A 735 26.66 -7.39 8.80
CA GLY A 735 27.36 -6.11 8.99
C GLY A 735 28.88 -6.24 9.16
N PHE A 736 29.48 -5.22 9.77
CA PHE A 736 30.93 -5.09 10.02
C PHE A 736 31.35 -5.32 11.49
N PHE A 737 30.40 -5.45 12.41
CA PHE A 737 30.62 -5.72 13.84
C PHE A 737 31.20 -7.12 14.09
N ASN A 738 30.85 -8.09 13.24
CA ASN A 738 31.01 -9.52 13.47
C ASN A 738 32.48 -9.99 13.42
N CYS A 739 33.00 -10.23 12.22
CA CYS A 739 34.31 -10.83 11.98
C CYS A 739 35.12 -9.92 11.07
N TYR A 740 36.22 -9.37 11.58
CA TYR A 740 37.28 -8.74 10.78
C TYR A 740 38.26 -9.79 10.25
N LEU A 741 39.18 -9.39 9.36
CA LEU A 741 40.16 -10.28 8.73
C LEU A 741 41.59 -9.74 8.91
N TYR A 742 42.50 -10.57 9.41
CA TYR A 742 43.90 -10.16 9.62
C TYR A 742 44.74 -10.34 8.36
N THR A 743 45.56 -9.34 8.04
CA THR A 743 46.53 -9.39 6.92
C THR A 743 47.75 -10.27 7.25
N ARG A 744 47.93 -10.60 8.54
CA ARG A 744 49.00 -11.43 9.13
C ARG A 744 48.38 -12.41 10.13
N THR A 745 49.22 -13.12 10.89
CA THR A 745 48.78 -13.94 12.02
C THR A 745 48.10 -13.07 13.09
N PRO A 746 46.94 -13.47 13.65
CA PRO A 746 46.33 -12.77 14.79
C PRO A 746 47.29 -12.66 15.99
N LEU A 747 47.10 -11.64 16.85
CA LEU A 747 47.91 -11.48 18.07
C LEU A 747 47.89 -12.76 18.93
N ASP A 748 49.07 -13.12 19.46
CA ASP A 748 49.34 -14.35 20.21
C ASP A 748 49.04 -15.67 19.46
N GLN A 749 48.59 -15.69 18.20
CA GLN A 749 48.32 -16.94 17.44
C GLN A 749 49.51 -17.42 16.59
N ASP A 750 50.65 -16.74 16.67
CA ASP A 750 51.92 -17.22 16.09
C ASP A 750 52.59 -18.33 16.91
N HIS A 751 52.09 -18.60 18.11
CA HIS A 751 52.55 -19.70 18.96
C HIS A 751 51.39 -20.30 19.78
N LYS A 752 51.45 -21.60 20.12
CA LYS A 752 50.40 -22.27 20.91
C LYS A 752 50.73 -22.29 22.41
N LYS A 753 49.87 -21.74 23.27
CA LYS A 753 50.03 -21.89 24.75
C LYS A 753 49.66 -23.32 25.16
N SER A 754 50.36 -23.88 26.15
CA SER A 754 50.26 -25.30 26.56
C SER A 754 48.88 -25.76 27.05
N TYR A 755 48.02 -24.83 27.49
CA TYR A 755 46.65 -25.12 27.92
C TYR A 755 45.62 -25.13 26.77
N VAL A 756 45.98 -24.69 25.55
CA VAL A 756 45.08 -24.71 24.39
C VAL A 756 45.03 -26.09 23.77
N ASN A 757 44.11 -26.93 24.24
CA ASN A 757 43.94 -28.30 23.76
C ASN A 757 42.86 -28.46 22.68
N ASP A 758 42.49 -27.37 21.99
CA ASP A 758 41.55 -27.40 20.87
C ASP A 758 42.24 -27.85 19.56
N SER A 759 41.55 -28.69 18.79
CA SER A 759 42.02 -29.21 17.49
C SER A 759 41.77 -28.25 16.33
N ARG A 760 40.98 -27.19 16.53
CA ARG A 760 40.71 -26.13 15.54
C ARG A 760 41.77 -25.02 15.57
N PHE A 761 42.64 -24.99 16.59
CA PHE A 761 43.72 -24.01 16.70
C PHE A 761 44.74 -24.22 15.57
N VAL A 762 44.97 -23.18 14.78
CA VAL A 762 46.01 -23.14 13.74
C VAL A 762 47.10 -22.17 14.17
N GLU A 763 48.30 -22.68 14.41
CA GLU A 763 49.49 -21.89 14.72
C GLU A 763 50.00 -21.19 13.45
N GLY A 764 50.32 -19.90 13.53
CA GLY A 764 50.71 -19.11 12.35
C GLY A 764 49.57 -18.90 11.33
N LEU A 765 48.31 -18.89 11.77
CA LEU A 765 47.13 -18.78 10.89
C LEU A 765 47.20 -17.56 9.94
N ILE A 766 47.28 -17.84 8.64
CA ILE A 766 47.02 -16.85 7.58
C ILE A 766 45.55 -16.94 7.15
N MET A 767 44.81 -15.84 7.30
CA MET A 767 43.41 -15.79 6.87
C MET A 767 43.28 -15.71 5.35
N LYS A 768 42.39 -16.52 4.78
CA LYS A 768 41.96 -16.45 3.38
C LYS A 768 40.44 -16.32 3.26
N ALA A 769 39.97 -15.28 2.59
CA ALA A 769 38.54 -15.04 2.35
C ALA A 769 38.28 -14.56 0.91
N PRO A 770 37.05 -14.70 0.39
CA PRO A 770 36.69 -14.19 -0.93
C PRO A 770 36.76 -12.66 -1.05
N ILE A 771 36.80 -12.20 -2.29
CA ILE A 771 36.61 -10.79 -2.65
C ILE A 771 35.47 -10.69 -3.68
N ARG A 772 34.75 -9.57 -3.65
CA ARG A 772 33.79 -9.21 -4.70
C ARG A 772 34.03 -7.78 -5.13
N LEU A 773 34.36 -7.59 -6.41
CA LEU A 773 34.61 -6.27 -6.98
C LEU A 773 33.29 -5.51 -7.15
N TRP A 774 33.39 -4.18 -7.17
CA TRP A 774 32.28 -3.30 -7.55
C TRP A 774 32.62 -2.61 -8.86
N LYS A 775 31.64 -2.30 -9.70
CA LYS A 775 31.82 -1.40 -10.84
C LYS A 775 31.73 0.06 -10.40
N THR A 776 32.44 0.94 -11.10
CA THR A 776 32.30 2.40 -10.98
C THR A 776 31.16 2.96 -11.85
N ILE A 777 30.78 2.22 -12.90
CA ILE A 777 29.63 2.46 -13.79
C ILE A 777 28.66 1.30 -13.57
N PRO A 778 27.35 1.53 -13.35
CA PRO A 778 26.43 0.44 -13.01
C PRO A 778 26.23 -0.53 -14.18
N TYR A 779 25.92 -1.78 -13.85
CA TYR A 779 25.29 -2.72 -14.75
C TYR A 779 23.92 -2.19 -15.23
N ALA A 780 23.50 -2.66 -16.39
CA ALA A 780 22.18 -2.37 -16.97
C ALA A 780 21.08 -3.34 -16.50
N ASP A 781 21.28 -4.11 -15.43
CA ASP A 781 20.27 -5.03 -14.89
C ASP A 781 19.37 -4.38 -13.84
#